data_AF-A0ABD3NZH8-F1
#
_entry.id   AF-A0ABD3NZH8-F1
#
_cell.length_a   1.000
_cell.length_b   1.000
_cell.length_c   1.000
_cell.angle_alpha   90.00
_cell.angle_beta   90.00
_cell.angle_gamma   90.00
#
_symmetry.space_group_name_H-M   'P 1'
#
loop_
_entity.id
_entity.type
_entity.pdbx_description
1 polymer ?
#
loop_
_entity_poly.entity_id
_entity_poly.type
_entity_poly.pdbx_seq_one_letter_code
_entity_poly.pdbx_strand_id
1 'polypeptide(L)'
;MTTESPTSALPEADVPIANETEETMTDSKEVTDDSSDQGNTLSSDDDEAIYADADTKNDGVDSKEKNSEDGAHNEKSEQDAGAGNENDDAAVRDGNQGTITQDEDDDDDIEQELWDLKVVFSAVDISKPNPILCSTDDCGLVACSVWSSNLDPEKPWYTCLDCQAADFGGWPEPNELPIKVLTEEHRAFMLEKCTREEVSRPDFNVSHVVIITKSPSRLGYKPTSDAPAEDTSANEVSPNNDVSVDPNEETWDLKIVFNAKDLTKPKKIICSTEDCPLVACSAWVSTHKPEEPWFTCLDCQRDDFGGFPDEEGELPIKFLTEENRKLILEKCTADSENAELPNLPTSASLLATSVGDTGKNAIAAITPPPGYNNAIANGQSNVVVGALSTKVPAKGNKSVTPIPHSGASKNPSKAPPSKEALAIHRKWQAEAEKHGGKDARIVVSKPAAKKLIFDMLHDSFRPMNITEIYQKLKAIVPSPILKACLDDMSDKFEGNPFECDSDDEVEKPAKKAKKDAGVSTDEYSGSLRLKEGRNVNNILYYVDHAKLQNNGNGLDPDKRNDLYADLEKSKCEQEALMKQLNGTASETARLLSEPLNEELARLLLEQEKEMDDLNAKLETNRAYAGNEKYAKQMNDRVSRMATFWRKRKRQCMEFLMLMEDSTEGTISVKKCLSGDGQICIDSDESAIKGAVAYAKKRKTAVLVGRGGLKGRARSETTAALPPDPGFVGVKLNSSGIPERVYSNED
;
A
#
# COMPACT_ATOMS: atom_id res chain seq x y z
N MET A 1 -9.40 56.38 39.95
CA MET A 1 -9.61 55.30 40.93
C MET A 1 -9.24 54.01 40.23
N THR A 2 -8.20 53.39 40.76
CA THR A 2 -7.44 52.23 40.28
C THR A 2 -8.08 50.92 40.72
N THR A 3 -7.95 49.87 39.91
CA THR A 3 -7.91 48.43 40.26
C THR A 3 -7.57 47.69 38.95
N GLU A 4 -6.30 47.40 38.63
CA GLU A 4 -5.43 46.30 39.07
C GLU A 4 -5.94 44.89 38.73
N SER A 5 -5.26 44.28 37.75
CA SER A 5 -5.33 42.87 37.33
C SER A 5 -4.25 42.06 38.06
N PRO A 6 -4.47 40.78 38.42
CA PRO A 6 -3.42 39.95 38.99
C PRO A 6 -2.71 39.13 37.90
N THR A 7 -1.38 39.23 37.91
CA THR A 7 -0.43 38.40 37.17
C THR A 7 -0.13 37.15 38.00
N SER A 8 -0.32 35.94 37.46
CA SER A 8 0.13 34.69 38.08
C SER A 8 1.53 34.34 37.59
N ALA A 9 2.46 34.24 38.53
CA ALA A 9 3.82 33.72 38.32
C ALA A 9 3.82 32.19 38.53
N LEU A 10 4.49 31.47 37.62
CA LEU A 10 4.85 30.06 37.76
C LEU A 10 6.26 29.96 38.36
N PRO A 11 6.55 29.00 39.25
CA PRO A 11 7.89 28.80 39.79
C PRO A 11 8.75 27.93 38.87
N GLU A 12 9.97 28.38 38.62
CA GLU A 12 11.08 27.60 38.05
C GLU A 12 11.53 26.54 39.08
N ALA A 13 11.67 25.30 38.64
CA ALA A 13 12.27 24.21 39.41
C ALA A 13 13.67 23.92 38.85
N ASP A 14 14.68 24.20 39.67
CA ASP A 14 16.08 23.81 39.46
C ASP A 14 16.24 22.29 39.57
N VAL A 15 16.86 21.66 38.57
CA VAL A 15 17.31 20.26 38.59
C VAL A 15 18.84 20.24 38.66
N PRO A 16 19.47 19.58 39.65
CA PRO A 16 20.92 19.47 39.71
C PRO A 16 21.42 18.32 38.83
N ILE A 17 22.43 18.63 38.02
CA ILE A 17 23.22 17.68 37.22
C ILE A 17 24.21 16.97 38.16
N ALA A 18 24.05 15.67 38.34
CA ALA A 18 25.05 14.81 38.95
C ALA A 18 25.94 14.21 37.86
N ASN A 19 27.24 14.53 37.93
CA ASN A 19 28.30 13.87 37.19
C ASN A 19 28.65 12.55 37.90
N GLU A 20 28.53 11.42 37.21
CA GLU A 20 29.15 10.17 37.64
C GLU A 20 30.43 9.90 36.84
N THR A 21 31.51 9.77 37.60
CA THR A 21 32.84 9.32 37.23
C THR A 21 32.87 7.81 37.19
N GLU A 22 33.19 7.20 36.04
CA GLU A 22 33.61 5.79 35.98
C GLU A 22 35.14 5.71 35.94
N GLU A 23 35.71 5.21 37.04
CA GLU A 23 37.08 4.69 37.08
C GLU A 23 37.09 3.18 36.83
N THR A 24 38.11 2.80 36.09
CA THR A 24 38.69 1.48 35.80
C THR A 24 38.76 0.49 36.97
N MET A 25 38.64 -0.82 36.69
CA MET A 25 39.73 -1.82 36.85
C MET A 25 39.32 -3.30 36.63
N THR A 26 40.20 -4.02 35.91
CA THR A 26 40.57 -5.47 36.05
C THR A 26 39.49 -6.52 35.70
N ASP A 27 39.73 -7.73 35.19
CA ASP A 27 40.90 -8.59 34.99
C ASP A 27 40.44 -9.68 33.99
N SER A 28 41.23 -10.07 32.99
CA SER A 28 40.95 -11.29 32.22
C SER A 28 42.25 -11.92 31.75
N LYS A 29 42.59 -12.97 32.51
CA LYS A 29 43.71 -13.88 32.36
C LYS A 29 43.58 -14.74 31.10
N GLU A 30 44.68 -14.79 30.36
CA GLU A 30 45.04 -15.89 29.46
C GLU A 30 44.97 -17.24 30.18
N VAL A 31 44.41 -18.24 29.50
CA VAL A 31 44.79 -19.66 29.69
C VAL A 31 44.94 -20.29 28.31
N THR A 32 46.19 -20.64 28.02
CA THR A 32 46.65 -21.58 27.00
C THR A 32 46.75 -22.99 27.60
N ASP A 33 46.34 -24.02 26.86
CA ASP A 33 46.86 -25.41 26.83
C ASP A 33 45.91 -26.20 25.89
N ASP A 34 46.29 -26.68 24.71
CA ASP A 34 47.31 -27.67 24.30
C ASP A 34 46.92 -29.14 24.57
N SER A 35 46.98 -29.92 23.47
CA SER A 35 47.15 -31.38 23.34
C SER A 35 45.98 -32.31 23.72
N SER A 36 45.39 -32.98 22.72
CA SER A 36 45.63 -34.39 22.29
C SER A 36 44.36 -35.21 22.68
N ASP A 37 43.91 -36.29 22.06
CA ASP A 37 44.52 -37.36 21.27
C ASP A 37 43.34 -38.25 20.73
N GLN A 38 43.57 -38.99 19.64
CA GLN A 38 42.89 -40.23 19.16
C GLN A 38 41.34 -40.21 19.01
N GLY A 39 40.73 -40.39 17.84
CA GLY A 39 40.91 -41.54 16.94
C GLY A 39 40.05 -42.72 17.39
N ASN A 40 38.89 -42.98 16.77
CA ASN A 40 38.56 -44.34 16.34
C ASN A 40 37.39 -44.41 15.34
N THR A 41 37.65 -45.25 14.34
CA THR A 41 36.82 -45.80 13.26
C THR A 41 35.82 -46.87 13.74
N LEU A 42 35.03 -47.39 12.78
CA LEU A 42 34.20 -48.63 12.73
C LEU A 42 32.68 -48.35 12.77
N SER A 43 31.86 -48.52 11.72
CA SER A 43 31.61 -49.68 10.81
C SER A 43 31.39 -50.98 11.62
N SER A 44 30.42 -51.84 11.44
CA SER A 44 29.46 -52.17 10.39
C SER A 44 28.61 -53.36 10.94
N ASP A 45 27.56 -53.76 10.21
CA ASP A 45 26.99 -55.13 10.13
C ASP A 45 26.32 -55.71 11.40
N ASP A 46 25.00 -55.93 11.41
CA ASP A 46 24.26 -57.12 10.92
C ASP A 46 24.14 -58.25 11.96
N ASP A 47 23.04 -58.99 11.79
CA ASP A 47 22.73 -60.34 12.26
C ASP A 47 21.86 -60.59 13.50
N GLU A 48 20.65 -61.01 13.14
CA GLU A 48 20.01 -62.29 13.48
C GLU A 48 19.23 -62.48 14.78
N ALA A 49 18.00 -62.93 14.54
CA ALA A 49 17.01 -63.44 15.45
C ALA A 49 17.37 -64.85 15.97
N ILE A 50 17.02 -65.16 17.23
CA ILE A 50 16.72 -66.52 17.67
C ILE A 50 15.55 -66.52 18.67
N TYR A 51 14.58 -67.39 18.40
CA TYR A 51 13.43 -67.83 19.22
C TYR A 51 13.83 -68.64 20.46
N ALA A 52 13.09 -68.50 21.57
CA ALA A 52 12.63 -69.56 22.50
C ALA A 52 11.86 -68.91 23.66
N ASP A 53 10.54 -69.07 23.78
CA ASP A 53 9.79 -70.15 24.44
C ASP A 53 9.84 -70.20 25.99
N ALA A 54 8.64 -70.10 26.56
CA ALA A 54 8.08 -70.60 27.82
C ALA A 54 8.91 -70.58 29.13
N ASP A 55 8.36 -69.95 30.19
CA ASP A 55 7.77 -70.74 31.28
C ASP A 55 6.98 -69.90 32.30
N THR A 56 5.80 -70.41 32.63
CA THR A 56 4.95 -70.10 33.77
C THR A 56 5.67 -70.24 35.11
N LYS A 57 5.46 -69.31 36.06
CA LYS A 57 5.39 -69.64 37.49
C LYS A 57 4.49 -68.66 38.26
N ASN A 58 3.42 -69.26 38.73
CA ASN A 58 2.48 -68.84 39.76
C ASN A 58 3.20 -68.92 41.12
N ASP A 59 3.06 -67.91 41.97
CA ASP A 59 3.13 -68.06 43.44
C ASP A 59 2.53 -66.82 44.10
N GLY A 60 1.50 -67.04 44.90
CA GLY A 60 0.89 -66.06 45.79
C GLY A 60 1.42 -66.20 47.22
N VAL A 61 1.47 -65.08 47.95
CA VAL A 61 1.58 -64.97 49.42
C VAL A 61 1.02 -63.58 49.75
N ASP A 62 -0.22 -63.42 50.21
CA ASP A 62 -0.69 -63.49 51.61
C ASP A 62 0.06 -62.54 52.57
N SER A 63 -0.57 -61.41 52.94
CA SER A 63 -0.28 -60.70 54.19
C SER A 63 -1.46 -59.83 54.60
N LYS A 64 -1.75 -59.94 55.89
CA LYS A 64 -2.96 -59.61 56.63
C LYS A 64 -2.61 -58.52 57.67
N GLU A 65 -3.63 -57.80 58.15
CA GLU A 65 -3.66 -57.02 59.42
C GLU A 65 -2.92 -55.65 59.43
N LYS A 66 -3.35 -54.57 60.10
CA LYS A 66 -4.38 -54.31 61.14
C LYS A 66 -4.62 -52.78 61.32
N ASN A 67 -5.84 -52.43 61.72
CA ASN A 67 -6.38 -51.37 62.62
C ASN A 67 -5.64 -50.06 62.98
N SER A 68 -6.40 -48.95 62.96
CA SER A 68 -6.68 -47.99 64.08
C SER A 68 -7.73 -46.96 63.61
N GLU A 69 -8.97 -46.92 64.09
CA GLU A 69 -9.51 -46.24 65.30
C GLU A 69 -9.39 -44.70 65.38
N ASP A 70 -10.57 -44.09 65.65
CA ASP A 70 -10.91 -42.81 66.30
C ASP A 70 -10.90 -41.45 65.58
N GLY A 71 -12.03 -40.73 65.77
CA GLY A 71 -12.11 -39.27 65.63
C GLY A 71 -13.50 -38.69 65.33
N ALA A 72 -14.33 -38.47 66.36
CA ALA A 72 -15.64 -37.79 66.31
C ALA A 72 -15.54 -36.25 66.31
N HIS A 73 -16.58 -35.56 65.78
CA HIS A 73 -17.14 -34.22 66.12
C HIS A 73 -18.09 -33.81 64.96
N ASN A 74 -19.43 -33.81 65.06
CA ASN A 74 -20.42 -33.00 65.81
C ASN A 74 -20.70 -31.57 65.25
N GLU A 75 -21.97 -31.16 65.40
CA GLU A 75 -22.65 -29.87 65.05
C GLU A 75 -23.21 -29.76 63.62
N LYS A 76 -24.52 -29.70 63.30
CA LYS A 76 -25.79 -29.22 63.90
C LYS A 76 -26.09 -27.73 63.66
N SER A 77 -27.04 -27.45 62.76
CA SER A 77 -28.08 -26.39 62.81
C SER A 77 -29.06 -26.61 61.63
N GLU A 78 -30.32 -26.99 61.83
CA GLU A 78 -31.52 -26.16 62.17
C GLU A 78 -31.90 -25.20 61.01
N GLN A 79 -32.94 -25.53 60.23
CA GLN A 79 -34.39 -25.22 60.42
C GLN A 79 -34.78 -23.80 60.00
N ASP A 80 -35.58 -23.67 58.94
CA ASP A 80 -36.91 -22.99 58.91
C ASP A 80 -37.44 -23.05 57.46
N ALA A 81 -38.55 -23.73 57.19
CA ALA A 81 -39.96 -23.31 57.33
C ALA A 81 -40.43 -22.35 56.23
N GLY A 82 -41.49 -22.74 55.52
CA GLY A 82 -42.21 -21.85 54.61
C GLY A 82 -43.18 -22.57 53.67
N ALA A 83 -44.41 -22.75 54.15
CA ALA A 83 -45.66 -23.10 53.47
C ALA A 83 -45.81 -22.51 52.04
N GLY A 84 -46.58 -23.05 51.10
CA GLY A 84 -47.83 -23.81 51.16
C GLY A 84 -48.80 -23.24 50.10
N ASN A 85 -49.82 -24.05 49.75
CA ASN A 85 -50.95 -23.85 48.81
C ASN A 85 -50.67 -24.08 47.32
N GLU A 86 -51.18 -25.13 46.66
CA GLU A 86 -52.55 -25.72 46.55
C GLU A 86 -53.48 -24.98 45.58
N ASN A 87 -53.98 -25.77 44.60
CA ASN A 87 -55.32 -25.74 43.97
C ASN A 87 -55.63 -24.56 43.02
N ASP A 88 -56.44 -24.66 41.95
CA ASP A 88 -57.19 -25.73 41.30
C ASP A 88 -57.71 -25.14 39.95
N ASP A 89 -58.03 -26.04 39.02
CA ASP A 89 -59.21 -26.03 38.13
C ASP A 89 -59.47 -25.05 36.95
N ALA A 90 -59.93 -25.72 35.89
CA ALA A 90 -61.05 -25.41 35.00
C ALA A 90 -60.90 -24.47 33.77
N ALA A 91 -60.74 -25.14 32.62
CA ALA A 91 -61.55 -25.05 31.40
C ALA A 91 -62.41 -23.80 31.13
N VAL A 92 -62.14 -23.10 30.01
CA VAL A 92 -63.16 -22.52 29.13
C VAL A 92 -62.74 -22.65 27.66
N ARG A 93 -63.71 -23.11 26.87
CA ARG A 93 -63.73 -23.30 25.42
C ARG A 93 -64.45 -22.10 24.83
N ASP A 94 -63.91 -21.43 23.82
CA ASP A 94 -64.75 -20.90 22.72
C ASP A 94 -63.93 -20.53 21.49
N GLY A 95 -64.49 -20.84 20.32
CA GLY A 95 -63.86 -20.65 19.03
C GLY A 95 -64.08 -19.26 18.46
N ASN A 96 -63.20 -18.86 17.53
CA ASN A 96 -63.60 -17.91 16.50
C ASN A 96 -62.85 -18.21 15.20
N GLN A 97 -63.63 -18.50 14.15
CA GLN A 97 -63.18 -18.67 12.78
C GLN A 97 -62.77 -17.30 12.23
N GLY A 98 -61.48 -17.13 11.97
CA GLY A 98 -60.93 -15.99 11.22
C GLY A 98 -60.49 -16.46 9.84
N THR A 99 -61.24 -16.01 8.84
CA THR A 99 -61.02 -16.15 7.41
C THR A 99 -59.59 -15.78 7.01
N ILE A 100 -58.85 -16.73 6.43
CA ILE A 100 -57.58 -16.47 5.76
C ILE A 100 -57.93 -15.95 4.36
N THR A 101 -57.89 -14.63 4.18
CA THR A 101 -57.73 -14.03 2.86
C THR A 101 -56.27 -14.24 2.46
N GLN A 102 -56.06 -15.03 1.41
CA GLN A 102 -54.85 -14.98 0.60
C GLN A 102 -54.94 -13.68 -0.19
N ASP A 103 -54.41 -12.61 0.39
CA ASP A 103 -54.04 -11.45 -0.39
C ASP A 103 -52.70 -11.77 -1.03
N GLU A 104 -52.67 -11.76 -2.35
CA GLU A 104 -51.50 -12.00 -3.18
C GLU A 104 -50.51 -10.88 -2.88
N ASP A 105 -49.36 -11.24 -2.29
CA ASP A 105 -48.23 -10.36 -2.04
C ASP A 105 -47.70 -9.86 -3.39
N ASP A 106 -48.23 -8.72 -3.85
CA ASP A 106 -47.54 -7.81 -4.76
C ASP A 106 -46.33 -7.26 -4.00
N ASP A 107 -45.25 -8.04 -4.00
CA ASP A 107 -43.89 -7.61 -3.64
C ASP A 107 -43.46 -6.55 -4.66
N ASP A 108 -43.98 -5.33 -4.51
CA ASP A 108 -43.41 -4.13 -5.12
C ASP A 108 -41.93 -4.10 -4.67
N ASP A 109 -41.02 -4.19 -5.65
CA ASP A 109 -39.57 -4.05 -5.48
C ASP A 109 -39.27 -2.65 -4.89
N ILE A 110 -39.48 -2.47 -3.58
CA ILE A 110 -39.02 -1.30 -2.85
C ILE A 110 -37.49 -1.39 -2.87
N GLU A 111 -36.87 -0.61 -3.77
CA GLU A 111 -35.43 -0.46 -3.85
C GLU A 111 -34.89 -0.19 -2.44
N GLN A 112 -34.12 -1.14 -1.91
CA GLN A 112 -33.54 -1.01 -0.58
C GLN A 112 -32.64 0.22 -0.55
N GLU A 113 -32.88 1.10 0.42
CA GLU A 113 -32.04 2.27 0.65
C GLU A 113 -30.64 1.81 1.07
N LEU A 114 -29.67 2.08 0.20
CA LEU A 114 -28.26 1.77 0.37
C LEU A 114 -27.53 3.08 0.69
N TRP A 115 -26.78 3.06 1.79
CA TRP A 115 -26.01 4.20 2.26
C TRP A 115 -24.53 3.99 1.96
N ASP A 116 -23.95 4.90 1.18
CA ASP A 116 -22.54 4.87 0.80
C ASP A 116 -21.73 5.92 1.58
N LEU A 117 -20.57 5.51 2.11
CA LEU A 117 -19.59 6.42 2.70
C LEU A 117 -18.87 7.18 1.58
N LYS A 118 -19.15 8.48 1.43
CA LYS A 118 -18.55 9.31 0.37
C LYS A 118 -17.23 9.94 0.78
N VAL A 119 -17.15 10.47 2.00
CA VAL A 119 -15.99 11.23 2.47
C VAL A 119 -15.69 10.94 3.93
N VAL A 120 -14.41 10.86 4.26
CA VAL A 120 -13.91 10.98 5.64
C VAL A 120 -13.20 12.33 5.72
N PHE A 121 -13.60 13.20 6.64
CA PHE A 121 -12.99 14.53 6.76
C PHE A 121 -11.53 14.42 7.11
N SER A 122 -10.65 15.31 6.64
CA SER A 122 -9.25 15.29 7.07
C SER A 122 -9.07 15.87 8.48
N ALA A 123 -7.93 15.60 9.13
CA ALA A 123 -7.59 16.23 10.42
C ALA A 123 -7.65 17.78 10.35
N VAL A 124 -7.30 18.35 9.19
CA VAL A 124 -7.38 19.80 8.95
C VAL A 124 -8.83 20.28 8.93
N ASP A 125 -9.73 19.50 8.33
CA ASP A 125 -11.16 19.84 8.25
C ASP A 125 -11.84 19.76 9.63
N ILE A 126 -11.52 18.73 10.40
CA ILE A 126 -12.01 18.52 11.77
C ILE A 126 -11.53 19.65 12.70
N SER A 127 -10.32 20.18 12.46
CA SER A 127 -9.70 21.23 13.28
C SER A 127 -10.09 22.66 12.89
N LYS A 128 -10.97 22.86 11.89
CA LYS A 128 -11.42 24.20 11.49
C LYS A 128 -12.16 24.89 12.65
N PRO A 129 -12.09 26.23 12.75
CA PRO A 129 -12.74 26.98 13.82
C PRO A 129 -14.28 26.83 13.82
N ASN A 130 -14.86 26.53 12.67
CA ASN A 130 -16.27 26.19 12.50
C ASN A 130 -16.34 24.81 11.82
N PRO A 131 -16.13 23.73 12.58
CA PRO A 131 -16.17 22.38 12.01
C PRO A 131 -17.61 22.00 11.67
N ILE A 132 -17.78 21.09 10.71
CA ILE A 132 -19.10 20.55 10.37
C ILE A 132 -19.56 19.65 11.52
N LEU A 133 -20.78 19.85 12.00
CA LEU A 133 -21.34 19.08 13.11
C LEU A 133 -22.13 17.88 12.60
N CYS A 134 -22.30 16.88 13.47
CA CYS A 134 -23.14 15.73 13.21
C CYS A 134 -24.58 16.16 12.87
N SER A 135 -25.19 15.49 11.88
CA SER A 135 -26.57 15.72 11.43
C SER A 135 -27.60 14.97 12.26
N THR A 136 -27.18 14.00 13.08
CA THR A 136 -28.09 13.32 14.01
C THR A 136 -28.65 14.32 15.02
N ASP A 137 -29.97 14.31 15.18
CA ASP A 137 -30.66 15.18 16.13
C ASP A 137 -30.04 15.05 17.53
N ASP A 138 -29.85 16.19 18.21
CA ASP A 138 -29.21 16.31 19.53
C ASP A 138 -27.70 15.96 19.60
N CYS A 139 -27.05 15.62 18.47
CA CYS A 139 -25.61 15.40 18.43
C CYS A 139 -24.83 16.68 18.09
N GLY A 140 -24.28 17.33 19.11
CA GLY A 140 -23.41 18.51 18.96
C GLY A 140 -21.92 18.22 18.68
N LEU A 141 -21.57 16.98 18.30
CA LEU A 141 -20.18 16.59 18.03
C LEU A 141 -19.74 16.97 16.60
N VAL A 142 -18.43 17.08 16.40
CA VAL A 142 -17.84 17.28 15.07
C VAL A 142 -18.03 16.02 14.22
N ALA A 143 -18.54 16.19 13.01
CA ALA A 143 -18.66 15.10 12.05
C ALA A 143 -17.27 14.67 11.54
N CYS A 144 -17.05 13.37 11.45
CA CYS A 144 -15.83 12.78 10.88
C CYS A 144 -16.05 12.13 9.51
N SER A 145 -17.29 11.84 9.14
CA SER A 145 -17.63 11.21 7.86
C SER A 145 -18.90 11.77 7.24
N VAL A 146 -19.06 11.52 5.93
CA VAL A 146 -20.20 11.93 5.12
C VAL A 146 -20.76 10.71 4.40
N TRP A 147 -22.03 10.43 4.64
CA TRP A 147 -22.79 9.36 4.01
C TRP A 147 -23.81 9.92 3.02
N SER A 148 -24.15 9.17 1.98
CA SER A 148 -25.23 9.52 1.06
C SER A 148 -26.08 8.30 0.74
N SER A 149 -27.38 8.48 0.72
CA SER A 149 -28.34 7.46 0.30
C SER A 149 -28.38 7.36 -1.24
N ASN A 150 -28.58 6.16 -1.78
CA ASN A 150 -28.86 5.96 -3.20
C ASN A 150 -30.21 6.56 -3.64
N LEU A 151 -31.16 6.72 -2.70
CA LEU A 151 -32.47 7.31 -2.96
C LEU A 151 -32.44 8.85 -2.94
N ASP A 152 -31.53 9.44 -2.17
CA ASP A 152 -31.35 10.90 -2.09
C ASP A 152 -29.86 11.29 -2.02
N PRO A 153 -29.13 11.20 -3.14
CA PRO A 153 -27.70 11.50 -3.17
C PRO A 153 -27.38 12.99 -3.00
N GLU A 154 -28.38 13.88 -3.15
CA GLU A 154 -28.19 15.33 -3.00
C GLU A 154 -28.14 15.78 -1.54
N LYS A 155 -28.61 14.94 -0.62
CA LYS A 155 -28.71 15.24 0.81
C LYS A 155 -27.70 14.40 1.62
N PRO A 156 -26.43 14.84 1.72
CA PRO A 156 -25.43 14.13 2.51
C PRO A 156 -25.79 14.16 4.01
N TRP A 157 -25.50 13.05 4.69
CA TRP A 157 -25.66 12.88 6.12
C TRP A 157 -24.30 12.89 6.81
N TYR A 158 -24.06 13.89 7.66
CA TYR A 158 -22.79 14.07 8.35
C TYR A 158 -22.84 13.35 9.70
N THR A 159 -21.88 12.47 10.00
CA THR A 159 -21.90 11.70 11.25
C THR A 159 -20.60 11.85 12.03
N CYS A 160 -20.70 11.91 13.35
CA CYS A 160 -19.58 11.78 14.27
C CYS A 160 -19.25 10.30 14.54
N LEU A 161 -18.18 10.01 15.28
CA LEU A 161 -17.79 8.62 15.58
C LEU A 161 -18.88 7.86 16.34
N ASP A 162 -19.53 8.52 17.29
CA ASP A 162 -20.53 7.89 18.16
C ASP A 162 -21.80 7.53 17.38
N CYS A 163 -22.34 8.49 16.63
CA CYS A 163 -23.52 8.26 15.80
C CYS A 163 -23.21 7.28 14.66
N GLN A 164 -22.00 7.32 14.10
CA GLN A 164 -21.62 6.33 13.09
C GLN A 164 -21.62 4.90 13.67
N ALA A 165 -21.07 4.70 14.87
CA ALA A 165 -21.07 3.40 15.52
C ALA A 165 -22.50 2.94 15.89
N ALA A 166 -23.34 3.86 16.37
CA ALA A 166 -24.72 3.57 16.78
C ALA A 166 -25.64 3.25 15.58
N ASP A 167 -25.58 4.07 14.52
CA ASP A 167 -26.53 4.01 13.41
C ASP A 167 -26.08 3.02 12.32
N PHE A 168 -24.77 2.90 12.09
CA PHE A 168 -24.20 2.08 10.99
C PHE A 168 -23.38 0.88 11.47
N GLY A 169 -23.31 0.64 12.79
CA GLY A 169 -22.56 -0.49 13.35
C GLY A 169 -21.03 -0.35 13.26
N GLY A 170 -20.52 0.85 12.96
CA GLY A 170 -19.09 1.16 12.97
C GLY A 170 -18.55 1.66 11.64
N TRP A 171 -17.25 1.41 11.41
CA TRP A 171 -16.60 1.73 10.15
C TRP A 171 -16.70 0.55 9.18
N PRO A 172 -16.94 0.79 7.88
CA PRO A 172 -16.84 -0.25 6.88
C PRO A 172 -15.40 -0.79 6.81
N GLU A 173 -15.23 -1.96 6.20
CA GLU A 173 -13.93 -2.62 6.12
C GLU A 173 -12.89 -1.72 5.41
N PRO A 174 -11.58 -1.82 5.74
CA PRO A 174 -10.56 -0.90 5.23
C PRO A 174 -10.47 -0.77 3.70
N ASN A 175 -10.91 -1.79 2.96
CA ASN A 175 -11.01 -1.83 1.50
C ASN A 175 -12.17 -1.01 0.93
N GLU A 176 -13.14 -0.60 1.74
CA GLU A 176 -14.31 0.21 1.34
C GLU A 176 -14.16 1.69 1.75
N LEU A 177 -13.08 2.05 2.45
CA LEU A 177 -12.84 3.43 2.88
C LEU A 177 -12.35 4.31 1.71
N PRO A 178 -12.95 5.49 1.48
CA PRO A 178 -12.55 6.42 0.42
C PRO A 178 -11.12 6.97 0.54
N ILE A 179 -10.47 6.81 1.70
CA ILE A 179 -9.12 7.31 1.98
C ILE A 179 -8.15 6.15 2.12
N LYS A 180 -7.13 6.14 1.27
CA LYS A 180 -6.14 5.05 1.19
C LYS A 180 -5.36 4.81 2.48
N VAL A 181 -5.23 5.80 3.38
CA VAL A 181 -4.68 5.58 4.73
C VAL A 181 -5.23 6.64 5.70
N LEU A 182 -6.01 6.21 6.68
CA LEU A 182 -6.30 6.98 7.88
C LEU A 182 -5.04 6.99 8.77
N THR A 183 -4.19 8.01 8.62
CA THR A 183 -2.96 8.20 9.41
C THR A 183 -3.26 8.23 10.91
N GLU A 184 -2.33 7.80 11.76
CA GLU A 184 -2.52 7.76 13.22
C GLU A 184 -2.87 9.14 13.82
N GLU A 185 -2.26 10.22 13.31
CA GLU A 185 -2.59 11.59 13.71
C GLU A 185 -4.06 11.92 13.46
N HIS A 186 -4.58 11.51 12.32
CA HIS A 186 -5.97 11.73 11.95
C HIS A 186 -6.91 10.94 12.86
N ARG A 187 -6.55 9.71 13.24
CA ARG A 187 -7.32 8.93 14.22
C ARG A 187 -7.34 9.62 15.59
N ALA A 188 -6.20 10.15 16.03
CA ALA A 188 -6.13 10.90 17.28
C ALA A 188 -7.05 12.12 17.27
N PHE A 189 -7.08 12.89 16.18
CA PHE A 189 -7.98 14.04 16.03
C PHE A 189 -9.47 13.65 16.03
N MET A 190 -9.84 12.57 15.35
CA MET A 190 -11.22 12.07 15.37
C MET A 190 -11.60 11.61 16.78
N LEU A 191 -10.73 10.88 17.49
CA LEU A 191 -10.99 10.46 18.86
C LEU A 191 -11.06 11.65 19.84
N GLU A 192 -10.33 12.73 19.59
CA GLU A 192 -10.38 13.90 20.47
C GLU A 192 -11.63 14.77 20.24
N LYS A 193 -12.09 14.89 18.98
CA LYS A 193 -13.13 15.88 18.60
C LYS A 193 -14.48 15.29 18.20
N CYS A 194 -14.51 14.02 17.79
CA CYS A 194 -15.67 13.39 17.16
C CYS A 194 -16.35 12.32 18.03
N THR A 195 -15.93 12.11 19.28
CA THR A 195 -16.56 11.20 20.26
C THR A 195 -16.71 11.89 21.63
N ARG A 196 -17.73 11.50 22.42
CA ARG A 196 -17.88 11.86 23.84
C ARG A 196 -17.28 10.84 24.79
N GLU A 197 -17.22 9.58 24.40
CA GLU A 197 -16.77 8.47 25.25
C GLU A 197 -15.39 7.96 24.82
N GLU A 198 -14.66 7.36 25.76
CA GLU A 198 -13.54 6.47 25.43
C GLU A 198 -14.10 5.18 24.80
N VAL A 199 -14.69 5.31 23.61
CA VAL A 199 -15.16 4.19 22.80
C VAL A 199 -13.95 3.34 22.41
N SER A 200 -14.12 2.02 22.37
CA SER A 200 -13.08 1.10 21.90
C SER A 200 -12.52 1.60 20.58
N ARG A 201 -11.20 1.83 20.55
CA ARG A 201 -10.49 2.34 19.37
C ARG A 201 -10.97 1.55 18.14
N PRO A 202 -11.46 2.21 17.09
CA PRO A 202 -11.76 1.51 15.85
C PRO A 202 -10.47 0.81 15.39
N ASP A 203 -10.51 -0.52 15.34
CA ASP A 203 -9.34 -1.35 15.08
C ASP A 203 -9.04 -1.34 13.58
N PHE A 204 -8.44 -0.25 13.12
CA PHE A 204 -7.99 -0.08 11.74
C PHE A 204 -6.56 -0.62 11.54
N ASN A 205 -6.19 -1.70 12.24
CA ASN A 205 -4.86 -2.29 12.11
C ASN A 205 -4.77 -3.05 10.78
N VAL A 206 -4.35 -2.35 9.73
CA VAL A 206 -4.21 -2.89 8.37
C VAL A 206 -2.92 -3.70 8.27
N SER A 207 -2.92 -4.91 8.82
CA SER A 207 -1.89 -5.92 8.54
C SER A 207 -2.38 -7.05 7.62
N HIS A 208 -3.68 -7.11 7.29
CA HIS A 208 -4.23 -8.08 6.34
C HIS A 208 -5.36 -7.48 5.50
N VAL A 209 -5.08 -7.11 4.24
CA VAL A 209 -6.10 -6.67 3.28
C VAL A 209 -6.54 -7.86 2.42
N VAL A 210 -7.78 -8.31 2.61
CA VAL A 210 -8.49 -9.25 1.74
C VAL A 210 -9.51 -8.46 0.93
N ILE A 211 -9.30 -8.31 -0.38
CA ILE A 211 -10.23 -7.61 -1.28
C ILE A 211 -11.23 -8.63 -1.84
N ILE A 212 -12.52 -8.48 -1.49
CA ILE A 212 -13.65 -9.19 -2.10
C ILE A 212 -14.51 -8.17 -2.86
N THR A 213 -14.59 -8.28 -4.18
CA THR A 213 -15.55 -7.51 -4.99
C THR A 213 -16.80 -8.36 -5.28
N LYS A 214 -17.98 -7.77 -5.06
CA LYS A 214 -19.29 -8.27 -5.50
C LYS A 214 -19.73 -7.45 -6.71
N SER A 215 -20.08 -8.13 -7.81
CA SER A 215 -20.65 -7.54 -9.01
C SER A 215 -22.18 -7.66 -8.99
N PRO A 216 -22.94 -6.65 -9.48
CA PRO A 216 -24.38 -6.75 -9.68
C PRO A 216 -24.74 -7.52 -10.98
N SER A 217 -25.93 -8.12 -10.98
CA SER A 217 -26.44 -9.03 -12.00
C SER A 217 -27.07 -8.30 -13.20
N ARG A 218 -26.70 -8.78 -14.40
CA ARG A 218 -27.27 -8.66 -15.76
C ARG A 218 -28.65 -8.01 -15.97
N LEU A 219 -28.75 -7.23 -17.06
CA LEU A 219 -29.83 -7.33 -18.06
C LEU A 219 -29.25 -7.24 -19.48
N GLY A 220 -29.61 -8.20 -20.33
CA GLY A 220 -28.98 -8.44 -21.63
C GLY A 220 -29.58 -7.64 -22.77
N TYR A 221 -28.72 -7.27 -23.72
CA TYR A 221 -29.12 -6.84 -25.07
C TYR A 221 -28.22 -7.50 -26.11
N LYS A 222 -28.85 -8.08 -27.14
CA LYS A 222 -28.22 -8.75 -28.28
C LYS A 222 -28.53 -7.93 -29.52
N PRO A 223 -27.54 -7.57 -30.36
CA PRO A 223 -27.82 -7.34 -31.77
C PRO A 223 -26.98 -8.26 -32.67
N THR A 224 -27.72 -8.89 -33.57
CA THR A 224 -27.29 -9.69 -34.73
C THR A 224 -27.01 -8.80 -35.95
N SER A 225 -25.97 -9.12 -36.72
CA SER A 225 -25.90 -9.13 -38.21
C SER A 225 -24.41 -9.25 -38.61
N ASP A 226 -23.94 -10.30 -39.27
CA ASP A 226 -24.12 -10.74 -40.66
C ASP A 226 -23.47 -9.83 -41.74
N ALA A 227 -22.22 -10.23 -42.11
CA ALA A 227 -21.62 -10.27 -43.46
C ALA A 227 -21.17 -8.97 -44.18
N PRO A 228 -20.37 -9.03 -45.28
CA PRO A 228 -19.51 -10.11 -45.82
C PRO A 228 -18.05 -9.70 -46.12
N ALA A 229 -17.25 -10.71 -46.47
CA ALA A 229 -15.89 -10.63 -47.01
C ALA A 229 -15.82 -10.08 -48.45
N GLU A 230 -14.72 -9.38 -48.78
CA GLU A 230 -14.18 -9.29 -50.15
C GLU A 230 -12.65 -9.38 -50.15
N ASP A 231 -12.15 -10.24 -51.04
CA ASP A 231 -10.78 -10.35 -51.53
C ASP A 231 -10.31 -9.05 -52.22
N THR A 232 -9.04 -8.66 -52.08
CA THR A 232 -8.04 -8.76 -53.16
C THR A 232 -6.73 -7.97 -52.92
N SER A 233 -5.65 -8.63 -53.34
CA SER A 233 -4.46 -8.09 -54.03
C SER A 233 -3.23 -7.69 -53.22
N ALA A 234 -2.14 -8.37 -53.60
CA ALA A 234 -0.76 -8.09 -53.26
C ALA A 234 -0.23 -6.84 -53.96
N ASN A 235 0.62 -6.07 -53.27
CA ASN A 235 1.70 -5.32 -53.89
C ASN A 235 2.82 -5.01 -52.89
N GLU A 236 4.05 -5.35 -53.26
CA GLU A 236 5.29 -4.97 -52.59
C GLU A 236 5.57 -3.47 -52.79
N VAL A 237 5.72 -2.68 -51.70
CA VAL A 237 6.44 -1.40 -51.69
C VAL A 237 7.09 -1.15 -50.31
N SER A 238 8.31 -0.60 -50.36
CA SER A 238 9.28 -0.22 -49.32
C SER A 238 8.81 0.32 -47.95
N PRO A 239 9.67 0.26 -46.91
CA PRO A 239 9.33 0.61 -45.55
C PRO A 239 9.53 2.12 -45.31
N ASN A 240 8.44 2.84 -45.07
CA ASN A 240 8.35 4.08 -44.29
C ASN A 240 6.86 4.48 -44.27
N ASN A 241 6.05 3.70 -43.55
CA ASN A 241 4.65 4.05 -43.30
C ASN A 241 4.52 4.52 -41.86
N ASP A 242 4.46 5.85 -41.71
CA ASP A 242 3.82 6.50 -40.57
C ASP A 242 2.31 6.26 -40.73
N VAL A 243 1.86 5.11 -40.20
CA VAL A 243 0.44 4.71 -40.25
C VAL A 243 -0.30 5.60 -39.27
N SER A 244 -1.03 6.57 -39.80
CA SER A 244 -2.02 7.32 -39.02
C SER A 244 -3.08 6.33 -38.53
N VAL A 245 -2.92 5.85 -37.30
CA VAL A 245 -3.92 5.01 -36.59
C VAL A 245 -5.25 5.76 -36.63
N ASP A 246 -6.30 5.11 -37.15
CA ASP A 246 -7.64 5.69 -37.18
C ASP A 246 -8.06 5.93 -35.73
N PRO A 247 -8.39 7.17 -35.31
CA PRO A 247 -8.75 7.46 -33.93
C PRO A 247 -10.03 6.74 -33.44
N ASN A 248 -10.74 6.02 -34.33
CA ASN A 248 -11.89 5.19 -33.97
C ASN A 248 -11.58 3.68 -33.89
N GLU A 249 -10.33 3.25 -34.07
CA GLU A 249 -9.95 1.85 -33.90
C GLU A 249 -9.94 1.48 -32.41
N GLU A 250 -10.74 0.49 -32.04
CA GLU A 250 -10.80 0.00 -30.66
C GLU A 250 -9.51 -0.75 -30.33
N THR A 251 -8.70 -0.18 -29.46
CA THR A 251 -7.47 -0.81 -28.97
C THR A 251 -7.70 -1.36 -27.58
N TRP A 252 -7.09 -2.52 -27.31
CA TRP A 252 -7.19 -3.22 -26.04
C TRP A 252 -5.85 -3.17 -25.32
N ASP A 253 -5.85 -2.58 -24.12
CA ASP A 253 -4.65 -2.47 -23.29
C ASP A 253 -4.67 -3.52 -22.18
N LEU A 254 -3.57 -4.25 -22.01
CA LEU A 254 -3.36 -5.10 -20.84
C LEU A 254 -3.15 -4.23 -19.60
N LYS A 255 -4.11 -4.19 -18.67
CA LYS A 255 -4.01 -3.39 -17.44
C LYS A 255 -3.53 -4.18 -16.24
N ILE A 256 -3.94 -5.44 -16.12
CA ILE A 256 -3.68 -6.26 -14.92
C ILE A 256 -3.22 -7.66 -15.33
N VAL A 257 -2.16 -8.13 -14.67
CA VAL A 257 -1.82 -9.55 -14.58
C VAL A 257 -2.02 -9.94 -13.13
N PHE A 258 -2.91 -10.90 -12.86
CA PHE A 258 -3.23 -11.31 -11.49
C PHE A 258 -2.00 -11.93 -10.82
N ASN A 259 -1.77 -11.58 -9.56
CA ASN A 259 -0.68 -12.14 -8.77
C ASN A 259 -1.08 -13.48 -8.12
N ALA A 260 -0.11 -14.16 -7.50
CA ALA A 260 -0.29 -15.46 -6.86
C ALA A 260 -1.40 -15.45 -5.79
N LYS A 261 -1.53 -14.35 -5.05
CA LYS A 261 -2.58 -14.17 -4.03
C LYS A 261 -3.96 -14.07 -4.67
N ASP A 262 -4.10 -13.38 -5.79
CA ASP A 262 -5.37 -13.23 -6.50
C ASP A 262 -5.84 -14.58 -7.10
N LEU A 263 -4.91 -15.36 -7.66
CA LEU A 263 -5.17 -16.69 -8.23
C LEU A 263 -5.47 -17.77 -7.17
N THR A 264 -5.19 -17.50 -5.90
CA THR A 264 -5.45 -18.43 -4.78
C THR A 264 -6.69 -18.07 -3.96
N LYS A 265 -7.36 -16.94 -4.25
CA LYS A 265 -8.60 -16.54 -3.58
C LYS A 265 -9.71 -17.60 -3.75
N PRO A 266 -10.55 -17.81 -2.72
CA PRO A 266 -11.66 -18.77 -2.79
C PRO A 266 -12.70 -18.36 -3.85
N LYS A 267 -12.92 -17.05 -4.03
CA LYS A 267 -13.74 -16.50 -5.10
C LYS A 267 -12.86 -16.18 -6.30
N LYS A 268 -12.72 -17.16 -7.19
CA LYS A 268 -11.91 -17.05 -8.41
C LYS A 268 -12.65 -16.21 -9.45
N ILE A 269 -11.92 -15.31 -10.13
CA ILE A 269 -12.42 -14.61 -11.31
C ILE A 269 -12.30 -15.58 -12.49
N ILE A 270 -13.40 -15.86 -13.17
CA ILE A 270 -13.45 -16.79 -14.30
C ILE A 270 -13.27 -15.98 -15.59
N CYS A 271 -12.71 -16.61 -16.62
CA CYS A 271 -12.59 -16.05 -17.95
C CYS A 271 -13.96 -15.53 -18.46
N SER A 272 -13.96 -14.35 -19.08
CA SER A 272 -15.12 -13.67 -19.67
C SER A 272 -15.56 -14.30 -20.99
N THR A 273 -14.69 -15.07 -21.66
CA THR A 273 -15.03 -15.81 -22.88
C THR A 273 -16.15 -16.80 -22.58
N GLU A 274 -17.17 -16.81 -23.44
CA GLU A 274 -18.33 -17.68 -23.29
C GLU A 274 -17.89 -19.14 -23.17
N ASP A 275 -18.47 -19.87 -22.22
CA ASP A 275 -18.21 -21.29 -21.95
C ASP A 275 -16.79 -21.67 -21.48
N CYS A 276 -15.93 -20.72 -21.12
CA CYS A 276 -14.61 -21.02 -20.55
C CYS A 276 -14.65 -21.12 -19.01
N PRO A 277 -14.45 -22.32 -18.40
CA PRO A 277 -14.49 -22.47 -16.94
C PRO A 277 -13.16 -22.13 -16.26
N LEU A 278 -12.14 -21.70 -17.01
CA LEU A 278 -10.80 -21.46 -16.49
C LEU A 278 -10.73 -20.14 -15.71
N VAL A 279 -9.79 -20.08 -14.76
CA VAL A 279 -9.52 -18.87 -13.98
C VAL A 279 -8.84 -17.84 -14.87
N ALA A 280 -9.29 -16.59 -14.83
CA ALA A 280 -8.65 -15.51 -15.56
C ALA A 280 -7.26 -15.18 -14.96
N CYS A 281 -6.24 -15.03 -15.81
CA CYS A 281 -4.89 -14.61 -15.42
C CYS A 281 -4.60 -13.14 -15.74
N SER A 282 -5.36 -12.52 -16.62
CA SER A 282 -5.17 -11.13 -17.05
C SER A 282 -6.50 -10.39 -17.23
N ALA A 283 -6.44 -9.06 -17.16
CA ALA A 283 -7.56 -8.17 -17.44
C ALA A 283 -7.15 -7.11 -18.47
N TRP A 284 -7.94 -7.02 -19.54
CA TRP A 284 -7.75 -6.12 -20.66
C TRP A 284 -8.82 -5.04 -20.63
N VAL A 285 -8.47 -3.83 -21.07
CA VAL A 285 -9.38 -2.69 -21.06
C VAL A 285 -9.40 -2.06 -22.44
N SER A 286 -10.60 -1.92 -23.00
CA SER A 286 -10.83 -1.26 -24.28
C SER A 286 -10.74 0.26 -24.14
N THR A 287 -10.19 0.94 -25.14
CA THR A 287 -10.21 2.41 -25.22
C THR A 287 -11.62 2.98 -25.33
N HIS A 288 -12.59 2.22 -25.86
CA HIS A 288 -13.97 2.63 -25.96
C HIS A 288 -14.77 2.43 -24.67
N LYS A 289 -14.39 1.45 -23.85
CA LYS A 289 -15.09 1.10 -22.61
C LYS A 289 -14.12 0.83 -21.46
N PRO A 290 -13.50 1.88 -20.91
CA PRO A 290 -12.49 1.71 -19.87
C PRO A 290 -13.01 1.13 -18.54
N GLU A 291 -14.33 1.18 -18.32
CA GLU A 291 -14.99 0.74 -17.08
C GLU A 291 -15.32 -0.77 -17.05
N GLU A 292 -15.25 -1.45 -18.20
CA GLU A 292 -15.62 -2.86 -18.35
C GLU A 292 -14.38 -3.71 -18.70
N PRO A 293 -13.56 -4.14 -17.72
CA PRO A 293 -12.40 -4.98 -18.00
C PRO A 293 -12.83 -6.36 -18.52
N TRP A 294 -12.18 -6.80 -19.58
CA TRP A 294 -12.31 -8.15 -20.13
C TRP A 294 -11.32 -9.09 -19.45
N PHE A 295 -11.81 -10.09 -18.72
CA PHE A 295 -10.97 -11.03 -18.00
C PHE A 295 -10.68 -12.26 -18.87
N THR A 296 -9.42 -12.60 -19.10
CA THR A 296 -9.07 -13.76 -19.94
C THR A 296 -8.18 -14.74 -19.21
N CYS A 297 -8.40 -16.04 -19.47
CA CYS A 297 -7.48 -17.10 -19.10
C CYS A 297 -6.33 -17.19 -20.13
N LEU A 298 -5.34 -18.04 -19.87
CA LEU A 298 -4.16 -18.15 -20.71
C LEU A 298 -4.50 -18.74 -22.09
N ASP A 299 -5.47 -19.67 -22.13
CA ASP A 299 -5.86 -20.35 -23.37
C ASP A 299 -6.63 -19.39 -24.29
N CYS A 300 -7.69 -18.75 -23.79
CA CYS A 300 -8.43 -17.75 -24.56
C CYS A 300 -7.56 -16.55 -24.95
N GLN A 301 -6.61 -16.14 -24.11
CA GLN A 301 -5.69 -15.05 -24.48
C GLN A 301 -4.81 -15.43 -25.68
N ARG A 302 -4.36 -16.69 -25.72
CA ARG A 302 -3.55 -17.21 -26.82
C ARG A 302 -4.35 -17.29 -28.12
N ASP A 303 -5.59 -17.77 -28.02
CA ASP A 303 -6.48 -17.95 -29.17
C ASP A 303 -6.98 -16.61 -29.73
N ASP A 304 -7.37 -15.68 -28.85
CA ASP A 304 -7.99 -14.40 -29.24
C ASP A 304 -6.96 -13.31 -29.56
N PHE A 305 -5.85 -13.25 -28.81
CA PHE A 305 -4.88 -12.15 -28.87
C PHE A 305 -3.45 -12.59 -29.23
N GLY A 306 -3.24 -13.86 -29.58
CA GLY A 306 -1.91 -14.39 -29.92
C GLY A 306 -0.97 -14.58 -28.72
N GLY A 307 -1.47 -14.41 -27.49
CA GLY A 307 -0.71 -14.66 -26.26
C GLY A 307 -0.42 -13.40 -25.45
N PHE A 308 0.66 -13.43 -24.66
CA PHE A 308 1.16 -12.24 -23.99
C PHE A 308 2.08 -11.46 -24.93
N PRO A 309 2.05 -10.12 -24.90
CA PRO A 309 2.99 -9.33 -25.68
C PRO A 309 4.43 -9.67 -25.31
N ASP A 310 5.28 -9.86 -26.33
CA ASP A 310 6.67 -10.27 -26.15
C ASP A 310 7.59 -9.10 -25.74
N GLU A 311 7.14 -7.86 -25.90
CA GLU A 311 7.92 -6.67 -25.57
C GLU A 311 7.92 -6.39 -24.06
N GLU A 312 9.10 -6.31 -23.45
CA GLU A 312 9.30 -6.04 -22.01
C GLU A 312 8.62 -4.73 -21.53
N GLY A 313 8.33 -3.79 -22.43
CA GLY A 313 7.68 -2.52 -22.09
C GLY A 313 6.17 -2.62 -21.86
N GLU A 314 5.50 -3.64 -22.40
CA GLU A 314 4.04 -3.75 -22.42
C GLU A 314 3.49 -4.61 -21.29
N LEU A 315 4.30 -5.52 -20.75
CA LEU A 315 3.91 -6.34 -19.63
C LEU A 315 4.06 -5.58 -18.30
N PRO A 316 3.08 -5.64 -17.39
CA PRO A 316 3.25 -5.22 -16.00
C PRO A 316 4.24 -6.15 -15.25
N ILE A 317 5.54 -6.07 -15.56
CA ILE A 317 6.61 -7.01 -15.12
C ILE A 317 6.65 -7.19 -13.60
N LYS A 318 6.26 -6.16 -12.83
CA LYS A 318 6.25 -6.20 -11.35
C LYS A 318 5.45 -7.38 -10.76
N PHE A 319 4.56 -7.98 -11.53
CA PHE A 319 3.67 -9.05 -11.05
C PHE A 319 4.03 -10.44 -11.56
N LEU A 320 5.03 -10.60 -12.43
CA LEU A 320 5.31 -11.86 -13.14
C LEU A 320 6.49 -12.65 -12.53
N THR A 321 6.45 -12.86 -11.20
CA THR A 321 7.42 -13.70 -10.47
C THR A 321 7.34 -15.17 -10.92
N GLU A 322 8.39 -15.96 -10.68
CA GLU A 322 8.43 -17.38 -11.04
C GLU A 322 7.30 -18.20 -10.38
N GLU A 323 6.97 -17.88 -9.14
CA GLU A 323 5.82 -18.45 -8.43
C GLU A 323 4.50 -18.09 -9.12
N ASN A 324 4.35 -16.83 -9.55
CA ASN A 324 3.15 -16.40 -10.24
C ASN A 324 2.99 -17.07 -11.61
N ARG A 325 4.10 -17.24 -12.35
CA ARG A 325 4.12 -18.00 -13.62
C ARG A 325 3.64 -19.43 -13.43
N LYS A 326 4.15 -20.11 -12.39
CA LYS A 326 3.74 -21.48 -12.08
C LYS A 326 2.25 -21.56 -11.75
N LEU A 327 1.72 -20.62 -10.97
CA LEU A 327 0.29 -20.57 -10.64
C LEU A 327 -0.60 -20.24 -11.85
N ILE A 328 -0.16 -19.36 -12.74
CA ILE A 328 -0.85 -19.07 -14.01
C ILE A 328 -0.91 -20.32 -14.86
N LEU A 329 0.21 -21.04 -15.03
CA LEU A 329 0.25 -22.30 -15.78
C LEU A 329 -0.59 -23.40 -15.12
N GLU A 330 -0.65 -23.45 -13.79
CA GLU A 330 -1.42 -24.47 -13.08
C GLU A 330 -2.94 -24.21 -13.14
N LYS A 331 -3.37 -22.94 -13.08
CA LYS A 331 -4.79 -22.59 -12.88
C LYS A 331 -5.50 -21.95 -14.05
N CYS A 332 -4.76 -21.36 -14.98
CA CYS A 332 -5.31 -20.51 -16.05
C CYS A 332 -5.19 -21.15 -17.44
N THR A 333 -4.66 -22.37 -17.55
CA THR A 333 -4.65 -23.17 -18.77
C THR A 333 -5.12 -24.59 -18.48
N ALA A 334 -5.75 -25.23 -19.46
CA ALA A 334 -6.03 -26.66 -19.42
C ALA A 334 -4.80 -27.52 -19.74
N ASP A 335 -3.78 -26.95 -20.39
CA ASP A 335 -2.57 -27.63 -20.85
C ASP A 335 -1.32 -27.07 -20.15
N SER A 336 -1.20 -27.35 -18.85
CA SER A 336 -0.11 -26.86 -18.02
C SER A 336 1.27 -27.41 -18.41
N GLU A 337 1.33 -28.49 -19.20
CA GLU A 337 2.59 -29.11 -19.64
C GLU A 337 3.16 -28.45 -20.91
N ASN A 338 2.31 -27.94 -21.81
CA ASN A 338 2.75 -27.34 -23.08
C ASN A 338 2.55 -25.82 -23.17
N ALA A 339 1.87 -25.19 -22.20
CA ALA A 339 1.72 -23.75 -22.19
C ALA A 339 3.05 -23.07 -21.82
N GLU A 340 3.56 -22.23 -22.73
CA GLU A 340 4.74 -21.40 -22.49
C GLU A 340 4.32 -19.97 -22.16
N LEU A 341 4.86 -19.40 -21.08
CA LEU A 341 4.79 -17.97 -20.79
C LEU A 341 6.06 -17.31 -21.33
N PRO A 342 5.99 -16.04 -21.82
CA PRO A 342 7.18 -15.35 -22.32
C PRO A 342 8.31 -15.39 -21.30
N ASN A 343 9.51 -15.79 -21.73
CA ASN A 343 10.70 -15.87 -20.87
C ASN A 343 11.25 -14.46 -20.56
N LEU A 344 10.49 -13.64 -19.83
CA LEU A 344 11.01 -12.36 -19.34
C LEU A 344 12.04 -12.62 -18.22
N PRO A 345 13.16 -11.88 -18.17
CA PRO A 345 14.17 -12.01 -17.13
C PRO A 345 13.57 -11.69 -15.75
N THR A 346 13.31 -12.71 -14.94
CA THR A 346 12.66 -12.60 -13.62
C THR A 346 13.56 -12.03 -12.52
N SER A 347 14.77 -11.57 -12.85
CA SER A 347 15.61 -10.81 -11.93
C SER A 347 16.62 -9.97 -12.70
N ALA A 348 16.70 -8.67 -12.38
CA ALA A 348 17.88 -7.88 -12.66
C ALA A 348 19.02 -8.44 -11.81
N SER A 349 19.75 -9.42 -12.35
CA SER A 349 21.03 -9.82 -11.82
C SER A 349 21.98 -8.64 -11.96
N LEU A 350 22.14 -7.86 -10.89
CA LEU A 350 23.17 -6.85 -10.73
C LEU A 350 24.54 -7.55 -10.68
N LEU A 351 25.00 -8.08 -11.82
CA LEU A 351 26.37 -8.46 -12.17
C LEU A 351 26.35 -9.43 -13.37
N ALA A 352 26.15 -8.91 -14.59
CA ALA A 352 26.58 -9.60 -15.80
C ALA A 352 27.11 -8.57 -16.79
N THR A 353 28.41 -8.29 -16.68
CA THR A 353 29.16 -7.67 -17.76
C THR A 353 29.21 -8.64 -18.93
N SER A 354 28.87 -8.13 -20.11
CA SER A 354 28.93 -8.82 -21.39
C SER A 354 30.35 -9.30 -21.69
N VAL A 355 30.53 -10.61 -21.88
CA VAL A 355 31.67 -11.16 -22.64
C VAL A 355 31.17 -12.34 -23.46
N GLY A 356 31.25 -12.18 -24.78
CA GLY A 356 30.95 -13.22 -25.75
C GLY A 356 31.97 -14.36 -25.74
N ASP A 357 31.44 -15.54 -26.06
CA ASP A 357 31.99 -16.54 -26.96
C ASP A 357 33.53 -16.71 -27.01
N THR A 358 34.04 -17.74 -26.31
CA THR A 358 34.86 -18.83 -26.87
C THR A 358 35.39 -19.72 -25.74
N GLY A 359 35.15 -21.02 -25.86
CA GLY A 359 35.44 -21.98 -24.79
C GLY A 359 36.92 -22.29 -24.57
N LYS A 360 37.25 -22.72 -23.34
CA LYS A 360 38.04 -23.92 -22.98
C LYS A 360 38.32 -23.94 -21.47
N ASN A 361 38.23 -25.14 -20.91
CA ASN A 361 38.49 -25.50 -19.52
C ASN A 361 39.79 -24.93 -18.94
N ALA A 362 39.72 -24.31 -17.76
CA ALA A 362 40.77 -24.38 -16.74
C ALA A 362 40.23 -23.95 -15.36
N ILE A 363 40.42 -24.82 -14.37
CA ILE A 363 40.21 -24.58 -12.94
C ILE A 363 41.31 -23.62 -12.45
N ALA A 364 40.95 -22.50 -11.82
CA ALA A 364 41.90 -21.68 -11.09
C ALA A 364 41.23 -21.05 -9.84
N ALA A 365 41.86 -21.28 -8.69
CA ALA A 365 41.48 -20.80 -7.37
C ALA A 365 41.58 -19.28 -7.26
N ILE A 366 40.56 -18.65 -6.68
CA ILE A 366 40.54 -17.22 -6.38
C ILE A 366 41.15 -17.01 -4.99
N THR A 367 42.27 -16.29 -4.97
CA THR A 367 42.93 -15.78 -3.76
C THR A 367 42.57 -14.29 -3.63
N PRO A 368 42.21 -13.76 -2.45
CA PRO A 368 41.84 -12.36 -2.30
C PRO A 368 43.07 -11.42 -2.30
N PRO A 369 43.00 -10.20 -2.85
CA PRO A 369 44.11 -9.27 -2.80
C PRO A 369 44.20 -8.55 -1.44
N PRO A 370 45.40 -8.09 -1.02
CA PRO A 370 45.66 -7.56 0.31
C PRO A 370 45.24 -6.10 0.45
N GLY A 371 44.79 -5.77 1.67
CA GLY A 371 44.43 -4.42 2.08
C GLY A 371 45.60 -3.44 2.11
N TYR A 372 45.30 -2.18 1.79
CA TYR A 372 46.19 -1.03 1.96
C TYR A 372 45.52 -0.03 2.91
N ASN A 373 45.94 -0.07 4.17
CA ASN A 373 45.74 1.00 5.14
C ASN A 373 47.06 1.78 5.29
N ASN A 374 46.92 3.08 5.56
CA ASN A 374 47.93 4.09 5.92
C ASN A 374 48.62 4.84 4.76
N ALA A 375 48.12 6.04 4.45
CA ALA A 375 48.73 7.28 4.97
C ALA A 375 47.99 8.54 4.46
N ILE A 376 47.70 9.44 5.41
CA ILE A 376 47.88 10.91 5.38
C ILE A 376 46.69 11.61 6.05
N ALA A 377 46.97 12.04 7.28
CA ALA A 377 46.19 12.97 8.07
C ALA A 377 46.42 14.43 7.62
N ASN A 378 45.53 15.31 8.08
CA ASN A 378 45.53 16.77 8.05
C ASN A 378 44.93 17.45 6.81
N GLY A 379 43.77 18.08 7.01
CA GLY A 379 43.22 19.03 6.05
C GLY A 379 41.80 19.54 6.31
N GLN A 380 41.39 19.80 7.56
CA GLN A 380 40.24 20.66 7.79
C GLN A 380 40.57 22.10 7.33
N SER A 381 39.76 22.69 6.46
CA SER A 381 39.39 24.12 6.53
C SER A 381 38.42 24.58 5.44
N ASN A 382 37.33 25.17 5.90
CA ASN A 382 36.76 26.45 5.48
C ASN A 382 36.53 26.71 3.99
N VAL A 383 35.26 26.51 3.60
CA VAL A 383 34.64 27.22 2.48
C VAL A 383 34.44 28.68 2.89
N VAL A 384 35.27 29.57 2.37
CA VAL A 384 35.06 31.03 2.36
C VAL A 384 35.01 31.50 0.90
N VAL A 385 33.93 32.21 0.63
CA VAL A 385 33.60 32.95 -0.59
C VAL A 385 34.63 34.05 -0.84
N GLY A 386 35.14 34.17 -2.08
CA GLY A 386 35.56 35.47 -2.61
C GLY A 386 36.79 35.50 -3.52
N ALA A 387 36.61 36.27 -4.60
CA ALA A 387 37.61 36.99 -5.39
C ALA A 387 38.31 36.26 -6.55
N LEU A 388 37.70 36.46 -7.73
CA LEU A 388 38.33 36.45 -9.05
C LEU A 388 39.66 37.22 -9.07
N SER A 389 40.73 36.54 -9.50
CA SER A 389 41.96 37.17 -9.98
C SER A 389 42.35 36.51 -11.32
N THR A 390 42.41 37.34 -12.34
CA THR A 390 42.62 36.99 -13.75
C THR A 390 44.09 36.66 -14.04
N LYS A 391 44.29 35.58 -14.79
CA LYS A 391 45.59 35.03 -15.19
C LYS A 391 46.12 35.73 -16.45
N VAL A 392 47.37 36.16 -16.38
CA VAL A 392 48.24 36.66 -17.46
C VAL A 392 48.66 35.49 -18.38
N PRO A 393 48.87 35.75 -19.69
CA PRO A 393 49.91 35.03 -20.43
C PRO A 393 51.01 35.97 -20.97
N ALA A 394 52.19 35.37 -21.14
CA ALA A 394 53.48 36.03 -21.26
C ALA A 394 53.94 36.34 -22.71
N LYS A 395 54.86 37.32 -22.78
CA LYS A 395 55.99 37.49 -23.73
C LYS A 395 55.69 37.83 -25.21
N GLY A 396 55.90 39.12 -25.51
CA GLY A 396 57.13 39.56 -26.21
C GLY A 396 57.01 39.94 -27.69
N ASN A 397 57.01 41.25 -28.00
CA ASN A 397 58.02 41.92 -28.84
C ASN A 397 57.64 43.36 -29.24
N LYS A 398 58.65 44.25 -29.16
CA LYS A 398 58.91 45.45 -29.97
C LYS A 398 57.91 46.64 -29.94
N SER A 399 58.29 47.65 -29.15
CA SER A 399 58.73 48.97 -29.65
C SER A 399 57.97 49.57 -30.85
N VAL A 400 56.92 50.37 -30.59
CA VAL A 400 56.67 51.67 -31.24
C VAL A 400 55.88 52.55 -30.25
N THR A 401 56.49 53.64 -29.79
CA THR A 401 55.87 54.72 -29.04
C THR A 401 55.01 55.60 -29.96
N PRO A 402 53.82 56.02 -29.50
CA PRO A 402 53.37 57.37 -29.81
C PRO A 402 53.12 58.18 -28.52
N ILE A 403 53.52 59.43 -28.62
CA ILE A 403 53.54 60.48 -27.61
C ILE A 403 52.12 60.78 -27.11
N PRO A 404 51.85 60.82 -25.78
CA PRO A 404 50.57 61.29 -25.28
C PRO A 404 50.53 62.83 -25.29
N HIS A 405 49.58 63.38 -26.05
CA HIS A 405 49.19 64.79 -25.94
C HIS A 405 48.65 65.06 -24.53
N SER A 406 49.41 65.83 -23.76
CA SER A 406 48.99 66.45 -22.50
C SER A 406 47.98 67.55 -22.76
N GLY A 407 46.71 67.19 -22.93
CA GLY A 407 45.58 68.12 -22.88
C GLY A 407 45.09 68.24 -21.44
N ALA A 408 45.64 69.18 -20.67
CA ALA A 408 45.20 69.50 -19.32
C ALA A 408 43.81 70.17 -19.33
N SER A 409 42.75 69.36 -19.28
CA SER A 409 41.43 69.85 -18.88
C SER A 409 41.38 69.95 -17.35
N LYS A 410 41.26 71.18 -16.83
CA LYS A 410 41.11 71.47 -15.40
C LYS A 410 39.79 70.90 -14.90
N ASN A 411 39.80 69.66 -14.41
CA ASN A 411 38.69 69.14 -13.62
C ASN A 411 38.60 69.93 -12.31
N PRO A 412 37.44 70.52 -11.97
CA PRO A 412 37.27 71.21 -10.70
C PRO A 412 37.43 70.18 -9.57
N SER A 413 38.37 70.44 -8.65
CA SER A 413 38.53 69.66 -7.42
C SER A 413 37.21 69.71 -6.63
N LYS A 414 36.43 68.62 -6.68
CA LYS A 414 35.18 68.50 -5.92
C LYS A 414 35.51 68.63 -4.44
N ALA A 415 34.89 69.60 -3.77
CA ALA A 415 34.98 69.78 -2.34
C ALA A 415 34.57 68.47 -1.62
N PRO A 416 35.21 68.13 -0.48
CA PRO A 416 34.85 66.95 0.30
C PRO A 416 33.36 67.02 0.70
N PRO A 417 32.66 65.88 0.74
CA PRO A 417 31.25 65.84 1.10
C PRO A 417 31.03 66.43 2.50
N SER A 418 29.94 67.19 2.67
CA SER A 418 29.59 67.79 3.96
C SER A 418 29.40 66.71 5.03
N LYS A 419 29.67 67.05 6.31
CA LYS A 419 29.44 66.13 7.45
C LYS A 419 28.01 65.61 7.50
N GLU A 420 27.05 66.43 7.08
CA GLU A 420 25.63 66.08 7.00
C GLU A 420 25.35 65.01 5.93
N ALA A 421 25.97 65.11 4.75
CA ALA A 421 25.85 64.10 3.69
C ALA A 421 26.40 62.74 4.13
N LEU A 422 27.50 62.71 4.89
CA LEU A 422 28.07 61.48 5.44
C LEU A 422 27.17 60.84 6.51
N ALA A 423 26.49 61.65 7.33
CA ALA A 423 25.54 61.15 8.32
C ALA A 423 24.30 60.51 7.65
N ILE A 424 23.78 61.15 6.59
CA ILE A 424 22.66 60.61 5.80
C ILE A 424 23.07 59.30 5.12
N HIS A 425 24.26 59.24 4.51
CA HIS A 425 24.77 58.01 3.89
C HIS A 425 24.89 56.87 4.91
N ARG A 426 25.39 57.12 6.12
CA ARG A 426 25.45 56.10 7.19
C ARG A 426 24.07 55.62 7.61
N LYS A 427 23.10 56.53 7.74
CA LYS A 427 21.73 56.18 8.10
C LYS A 427 21.09 55.29 7.05
N TRP A 428 21.24 55.65 5.77
CA TRP A 428 20.75 54.80 4.71
C TRP A 428 21.48 53.46 4.73
N GLN A 429 22.80 53.43 4.88
CA GLN A 429 23.58 52.17 4.82
C GLN A 429 23.14 51.19 5.91
N ALA A 430 22.83 51.69 7.11
CA ALA A 430 22.23 50.88 8.18
C ALA A 430 20.81 50.37 7.83
N GLU A 431 20.01 51.16 7.11
CA GLU A 431 18.69 50.74 6.62
C GLU A 431 18.80 49.69 5.50
N ALA A 432 19.79 49.83 4.60
CA ALA A 432 20.12 48.83 3.59
C ALA A 432 20.55 47.50 4.23
N GLU A 433 21.44 47.56 5.23
CA GLU A 433 21.89 46.38 5.98
C GLU A 433 20.76 45.69 6.73
N LYS A 434 19.80 46.47 7.25
CA LYS A 434 18.59 45.94 7.90
C LYS A 434 17.71 45.13 6.94
N HIS A 435 17.66 45.51 5.66
CA HIS A 435 16.77 44.89 4.69
C HIS A 435 17.45 43.87 3.76
N GLY A 436 18.75 44.00 3.50
CA GLY A 436 19.50 43.14 2.57
C GLY A 436 20.67 42.37 3.20
N GLY A 437 20.81 42.39 4.52
CA GLY A 437 21.91 41.73 5.23
C GLY A 437 23.21 42.54 5.23
N LYS A 438 24.26 42.01 5.88
CA LYS A 438 25.53 42.73 6.12
C LYS A 438 26.28 43.15 4.85
N ASP A 439 25.99 42.51 3.72
CA ASP A 439 26.64 42.79 2.43
C ASP A 439 25.84 43.76 1.54
N ALA A 440 24.67 44.22 1.98
CA ALA A 440 23.87 45.17 1.22
C ALA A 440 24.56 46.54 1.15
N ARG A 441 24.90 46.98 -0.07
CA ARG A 441 25.50 48.29 -0.32
C ARG A 441 24.50 49.21 -0.98
N ILE A 442 24.42 50.45 -0.51
CA ILE A 442 23.62 51.46 -1.18
C ILE A 442 24.32 51.90 -2.44
N VAL A 443 23.54 51.95 -3.51
CA VAL A 443 23.99 52.46 -4.78
C VAL A 443 23.62 53.94 -4.87
N VAL A 444 24.57 54.79 -4.50
CA VAL A 444 24.44 56.26 -4.54
C VAL A 444 24.84 56.83 -5.91
N SER A 445 25.68 56.11 -6.66
CA SER A 445 26.09 56.55 -7.99
C SER A 445 24.96 56.36 -9.01
N LYS A 446 24.54 57.44 -9.66
CA LYS A 446 23.51 57.41 -10.70
C LYS A 446 23.70 56.29 -11.76
N PRO A 447 24.89 56.07 -12.36
CA PRO A 447 25.03 55.06 -13.40
C PRO A 447 24.74 53.62 -12.91
N ALA A 448 25.23 53.26 -11.72
CA ALA A 448 24.95 51.95 -11.16
C ALA A 448 23.49 51.81 -10.69
N ALA A 449 22.86 52.91 -10.21
CA ALA A 449 21.45 52.90 -9.88
C ALA A 449 20.57 52.72 -11.12
N LYS A 450 20.90 53.41 -12.24
CA LYS A 450 20.23 53.24 -13.53
C LYS A 450 20.29 51.81 -14.03
N LYS A 451 21.47 51.18 -13.95
CA LYS A 451 21.64 49.76 -14.29
C LYS A 451 20.73 48.86 -13.45
N LEU A 452 20.71 49.02 -12.13
CA LEU A 452 19.85 48.22 -11.25
C LEU A 452 18.36 48.41 -11.53
N ILE A 453 17.93 49.64 -11.80
CA ILE A 453 16.56 49.96 -12.17
C ILE A 453 16.20 49.31 -13.51
N PHE A 454 17.09 49.42 -14.50
CA PHE A 454 16.94 48.80 -15.80
C PHE A 454 16.84 47.28 -15.68
N ASP A 455 17.82 46.62 -15.06
CA ASP A 455 17.89 45.17 -14.91
C ASP A 455 16.62 44.65 -14.21
N MET A 456 16.18 45.31 -13.12
CA MET A 456 14.94 44.94 -12.45
C MET A 456 13.69 45.09 -13.32
N LEU A 457 13.55 46.21 -14.05
CA LEU A 457 12.40 46.43 -14.93
C LEU A 457 12.42 45.49 -16.14
N HIS A 458 13.62 45.18 -16.63
CA HIS A 458 13.86 44.24 -17.72
C HIS A 458 13.47 42.82 -17.29
N ASP A 459 13.96 42.34 -16.14
CA ASP A 459 13.71 40.99 -15.63
C ASP A 459 12.26 40.77 -15.19
N SER A 460 11.55 41.84 -14.82
CA SER A 460 10.15 41.74 -14.40
C SER A 460 9.14 41.75 -15.55
N PHE A 461 9.58 42.06 -16.78
CA PHE A 461 8.77 42.05 -18.02
C PHE A 461 7.38 42.68 -17.88
N ARG A 462 7.22 43.66 -16.98
CA ARG A 462 5.92 44.29 -16.71
C ARG A 462 6.09 45.78 -16.38
N PRO A 463 5.15 46.64 -16.81
CA PRO A 463 5.16 48.03 -16.40
C PRO A 463 5.00 48.14 -14.89
N MET A 464 5.83 48.97 -14.25
CA MET A 464 5.77 49.21 -12.81
C MET A 464 5.61 50.70 -12.53
N ASN A 465 4.82 51.02 -11.51
CA ASN A 465 4.78 52.40 -11.02
C ASN A 465 5.99 52.71 -10.14
N ILE A 466 6.27 53.99 -9.90
CA ILE A 466 7.40 54.42 -9.07
C ILE A 466 7.35 53.83 -7.64
N THR A 467 6.16 53.59 -7.10
CA THR A 467 5.97 53.04 -5.76
C THR A 467 6.39 51.57 -5.70
N GLU A 468 6.06 50.76 -6.71
CA GLU A 468 6.45 49.36 -6.84
C GLU A 468 7.96 49.21 -7.05
N ILE A 469 8.53 50.04 -7.93
CA ILE A 469 9.98 50.12 -8.18
C ILE A 469 10.69 50.50 -6.88
N TYR A 470 10.17 51.50 -6.17
CA TYR A 470 10.70 51.92 -4.88
C TYR A 470 10.57 50.82 -3.83
N GLN A 471 9.45 50.11 -3.74
CA GLN A 471 9.28 49.03 -2.75
C GLN A 471 10.29 47.91 -2.98
N LYS A 472 10.54 47.51 -4.23
CA LYS A 472 11.55 46.51 -4.58
C LYS A 472 12.99 46.99 -4.33
N LEU A 473 13.26 48.28 -4.57
CA LEU A 473 14.60 48.86 -4.41
C LEU A 473 14.81 49.67 -3.13
N LYS A 474 13.87 49.65 -2.19
CA LYS A 474 13.86 50.56 -1.02
C LYS A 474 15.13 50.45 -0.20
N ALA A 475 15.70 49.25 -0.14
CA ALA A 475 16.93 48.95 0.59
C ALA A 475 18.21 49.33 -0.17
N ILE A 476 18.15 49.54 -1.49
CA ILE A 476 19.33 49.60 -2.35
C ILE A 476 19.48 50.99 -2.99
N VAL A 477 18.37 51.58 -3.44
CA VAL A 477 18.34 52.86 -4.15
C VAL A 477 17.46 53.86 -3.38
N PRO A 478 18.03 54.93 -2.81
CA PRO A 478 17.28 55.96 -2.12
C PRO A 478 16.24 56.63 -3.03
N SER A 479 15.05 56.95 -2.50
CA SER A 479 13.94 57.54 -3.26
C SER A 479 14.33 58.77 -4.13
N PRO A 480 15.15 59.74 -3.65
CA PRO A 480 15.55 60.87 -4.48
C PRO A 480 16.42 60.47 -5.68
N ILE A 481 17.28 59.47 -5.49
CA ILE A 481 18.17 58.95 -6.54
C ILE A 481 17.36 58.14 -7.55
N LEU A 482 16.41 57.34 -7.06
CA LEU A 482 15.50 56.57 -7.89
C LEU A 482 14.73 57.49 -8.84
N LYS A 483 14.07 58.53 -8.30
CA LYS A 483 13.31 59.49 -9.11
C LYS A 483 14.20 60.19 -10.15
N ALA A 484 15.38 60.65 -9.73
CA ALA A 484 16.33 61.29 -10.65
C ALA A 484 16.83 60.32 -11.75
N CYS A 485 16.99 59.04 -11.45
CA CYS A 485 17.39 58.03 -12.44
C CYS A 485 16.25 57.71 -13.40
N LEU A 486 15.01 57.57 -12.93
CA LEU A 486 13.83 57.35 -13.78
C LEU A 486 13.59 58.55 -14.71
N ASP A 487 13.73 59.77 -14.20
CA ASP A 487 13.62 61.00 -15.01
C ASP A 487 14.76 61.11 -16.05
N ASP A 488 15.98 60.65 -15.72
CA ASP A 488 17.10 60.64 -16.66
C ASP A 488 17.01 59.50 -17.70
N MET A 489 16.35 58.38 -17.37
CA MET A 489 16.22 57.19 -18.24
C MET A 489 14.98 57.23 -19.13
N SER A 490 13.93 57.95 -18.72
CA SER A 490 12.77 58.22 -19.55
C SER A 490 13.08 59.37 -20.50
N ASP A 491 13.09 59.08 -21.81
CA ASP A 491 13.16 60.17 -22.78
C ASP A 491 11.88 60.99 -22.64
N LYS A 492 12.00 62.30 -22.44
CA LYS A 492 10.90 63.26 -22.56
C LYS A 492 10.51 63.45 -24.03
N PHE A 493 10.34 62.35 -24.75
CA PHE A 493 9.84 62.38 -26.11
C PHE A 493 8.34 62.65 -26.02
N GLU A 494 7.96 63.92 -26.09
CA GLU A 494 6.57 64.41 -26.07
C GLU A 494 5.75 63.96 -27.31
N GLY A 495 6.31 63.12 -28.18
CA GLY A 495 5.60 62.57 -29.33
C GLY A 495 4.97 61.23 -28.98
N ASN A 496 3.64 61.17 -28.95
CA ASN A 496 2.89 59.92 -28.88
C ASN A 496 3.32 59.01 -30.05
N PRO A 497 4.01 57.87 -29.81
CA PRO A 497 4.53 57.04 -30.88
C PRO A 497 3.42 56.33 -31.68
N PHE A 498 2.17 56.37 -31.20
CA PHE A 498 1.01 55.81 -31.89
C PHE A 498 0.24 56.85 -32.74
N GLU A 499 0.63 58.13 -32.73
CA GLU A 499 -0.03 59.17 -33.54
C GLU A 499 0.46 59.21 -35.00
N CYS A 500 1.49 58.45 -35.36
CA CYS A 500 2.07 58.47 -36.72
C CYS A 500 1.39 57.52 -37.72
N ASP A 501 0.43 56.69 -37.29
CA ASP A 501 -0.30 55.75 -38.17
C ASP A 501 -1.74 56.21 -38.49
N SER A 502 -2.09 57.48 -38.21
CA SER A 502 -3.35 58.06 -38.67
C SER A 502 -3.20 58.47 -40.13
N ASP A 503 -3.73 57.61 -41.01
CA ASP A 503 -3.77 57.64 -42.48
C ASP A 503 -4.61 58.80 -43.06
N ASP A 504 -4.36 60.05 -42.63
CA ASP A 504 -4.98 61.24 -43.19
C ASP A 504 -3.98 62.03 -44.05
N GLU A 505 -4.08 61.82 -45.37
CA GLU A 505 -3.39 62.59 -46.41
C GLU A 505 -3.71 64.09 -46.34
N VAL A 506 -2.78 64.93 -45.86
CA VAL A 506 -2.66 66.33 -46.32
C VAL A 506 -1.20 66.79 -46.32
N GLU A 507 -0.67 66.99 -47.54
CA GLU A 507 0.62 67.61 -47.82
C GLU A 507 0.74 69.03 -47.24
N LYS A 508 1.64 69.25 -46.27
CA LYS A 508 2.36 70.54 -46.13
C LYS A 508 3.81 70.34 -45.65
N PRO A 509 4.82 70.77 -46.42
CA PRO A 509 6.23 70.68 -46.02
C PRO A 509 6.58 71.80 -45.03
N ALA A 510 6.46 71.54 -43.72
CA ALA A 510 6.98 72.43 -42.68
C ALA A 510 8.47 72.17 -42.45
N LYS A 511 9.31 73.20 -42.64
CA LYS A 511 10.75 73.23 -42.35
C LYS A 511 11.03 72.83 -40.90
N LYS A 512 11.48 71.59 -40.67
CA LYS A 512 12.03 71.14 -39.38
C LYS A 512 13.38 71.83 -39.13
N ALA A 513 13.44 72.67 -38.10
CA ALA A 513 14.69 73.15 -37.54
C ALA A 513 15.45 71.95 -36.95
N LYS A 514 16.62 71.64 -37.51
CA LYS A 514 17.61 70.73 -36.92
C LYS A 514 18.05 71.33 -35.58
N LYS A 515 17.41 70.91 -34.50
CA LYS A 515 17.93 71.12 -33.14
C LYS A 515 18.95 70.01 -32.96
N ASP A 516 20.24 70.37 -32.94
CA ASP A 516 21.32 69.44 -32.62
C ASP A 516 21.10 68.94 -31.19
N ALA A 517 20.36 67.83 -31.08
CA ALA A 517 20.20 67.09 -29.85
C ALA A 517 21.58 66.52 -29.53
N GLY A 518 22.27 67.13 -28.57
CA GLY A 518 23.52 66.59 -28.05
C GLY A 518 23.28 65.14 -27.65
N VAL A 519 23.93 64.22 -28.36
CA VAL A 519 23.89 62.78 -28.09
C VAL A 519 24.37 62.59 -26.65
N SER A 520 23.43 62.33 -25.74
CA SER A 520 23.76 61.92 -24.38
C SER A 520 24.60 60.66 -24.46
N THR A 521 25.80 60.67 -23.88
CA THR A 521 26.70 59.50 -23.87
C THR A 521 26.32 58.47 -22.79
N ASP A 522 25.15 58.62 -22.17
CA ASP A 522 24.65 57.69 -21.15
C ASP A 522 23.90 56.54 -21.82
N GLU A 523 24.42 55.32 -21.64
CA GLU A 523 23.91 54.07 -22.23
C GLU A 523 22.45 53.78 -21.87
N TYR A 524 21.97 54.30 -20.74
CA TYR A 524 20.60 54.09 -20.27
C TYR A 524 19.64 55.23 -20.61
N SER A 525 20.10 56.29 -21.28
CA SER A 525 19.24 57.39 -21.71
C SER A 525 18.23 56.88 -22.74
N GLY A 526 16.94 57.04 -22.47
CA GLY A 526 15.88 56.59 -23.38
C GLY A 526 15.63 55.09 -23.38
N SER A 527 16.13 54.37 -22.38
CA SER A 527 15.91 52.93 -22.22
C SER A 527 14.52 52.61 -21.63
N LEU A 528 13.89 53.58 -20.96
CA LEU A 528 12.55 53.44 -20.39
C LEU A 528 11.54 54.27 -21.16
N ARG A 529 10.34 53.71 -21.34
CA ARG A 529 9.16 54.45 -21.79
C ARG A 529 8.25 54.76 -20.62
N LEU A 530 7.63 55.93 -20.72
CA LEU A 530 6.65 56.43 -19.78
C LEU A 530 5.24 56.19 -20.37
N LYS A 531 4.36 55.53 -19.60
CA LYS A 531 2.92 55.56 -19.90
C LYS A 531 2.25 56.41 -18.83
N GLU A 532 1.86 57.61 -19.21
CA GLU A 532 1.13 58.52 -18.33
C GLU A 532 -0.29 57.96 -18.08
N GLY A 533 -0.57 57.58 -16.84
CA GLY A 533 -1.93 57.24 -16.41
C GLY A 533 -2.77 58.51 -16.21
N ARG A 534 -4.09 58.33 -16.03
CA ARG A 534 -5.03 59.44 -15.74
C ARG A 534 -4.66 60.26 -14.49
N ASN A 535 -3.85 59.69 -13.60
CA ASN A 535 -3.37 60.34 -12.38
C ASN A 535 -1.84 60.34 -12.37
N VAL A 536 -1.24 61.38 -11.80
CA VAL A 536 0.21 61.51 -11.57
C VAL A 536 0.81 60.35 -10.75
N ASN A 537 -0.03 59.64 -9.97
CA ASN A 537 0.39 58.46 -9.20
C ASN A 537 0.40 57.16 -10.03
N ASN A 538 -0.18 57.17 -11.25
CA ASN A 538 -0.28 56.01 -12.13
C ASN A 538 0.67 56.13 -13.34
N ILE A 539 1.83 56.74 -13.12
CA ILE A 539 2.90 56.74 -14.13
C ILE A 539 3.55 55.36 -14.11
N LEU A 540 3.43 54.63 -15.22
CA LEU A 540 4.04 53.31 -15.40
C LEU A 540 5.32 53.44 -16.22
N TYR A 541 6.41 52.88 -15.70
CA TYR A 541 7.69 52.75 -16.37
C TYR A 541 7.85 51.33 -16.87
N TYR A 542 8.29 51.18 -18.11
CA TYR A 542 8.62 49.89 -18.71
C TYR A 542 9.82 50.03 -19.65
N VAL A 543 10.56 48.93 -19.84
CA VAL A 543 11.71 48.89 -20.74
C VAL A 543 11.23 48.95 -22.19
N ASP A 544 11.87 49.77 -23.02
CA ASP A 544 11.59 49.82 -24.44
C ASP A 544 12.14 48.59 -25.16
N HIS A 545 11.34 47.52 -25.22
CA HIS A 545 11.74 46.30 -25.91
C HIS A 545 11.81 46.45 -27.43
N ALA A 546 11.32 47.56 -28.01
CA ALA A 546 11.48 47.83 -29.45
C ALA A 546 12.93 48.14 -29.83
N LYS A 547 13.76 48.56 -28.86
CA LYS A 547 15.19 48.79 -29.05
C LYS A 547 16.06 47.55 -28.81
N LEU A 548 15.47 46.43 -28.36
CA LEU A 548 16.20 45.15 -28.27
C LEU A 548 16.54 44.63 -29.67
N GLN A 549 17.50 43.70 -29.72
CA GLN A 549 17.93 43.05 -30.96
C GLN A 549 16.72 42.64 -31.81
N ASN A 550 16.79 42.91 -33.11
CA ASN A 550 15.71 42.70 -34.09
C ASN A 550 14.59 43.76 -34.09
N ASN A 551 14.84 44.99 -33.63
CA ASN A 551 13.89 46.12 -33.67
C ASN A 551 12.53 45.81 -33.03
N GLY A 552 12.49 44.95 -32.02
CA GLY A 552 11.24 44.52 -31.39
C GLY A 552 10.41 43.51 -32.19
N ASN A 553 10.88 43.05 -33.36
CA ASN A 553 10.21 41.97 -34.12
C ASN A 553 10.38 40.58 -33.47
N GLY A 554 10.97 40.51 -32.27
CA GLY A 554 11.18 39.29 -31.53
C GLY A 554 12.30 38.42 -32.11
N LEU A 555 12.42 37.21 -31.57
CA LEU A 555 13.29 36.18 -32.13
C LEU A 555 12.78 35.75 -33.51
N ASP A 556 13.71 35.42 -34.38
CA ASP A 556 13.43 34.77 -35.66
C ASP A 556 12.51 33.55 -35.44
N PRO A 557 11.44 33.34 -36.23
CA PRO A 557 10.55 32.19 -36.10
C PRO A 557 11.27 30.86 -35.88
N ASP A 558 12.39 30.62 -36.57
CA ASP A 558 13.16 29.37 -36.45
C ASP A 558 13.77 29.25 -35.05
N LYS A 559 14.45 30.29 -34.57
CA LYS A 559 15.04 30.31 -33.22
C LYS A 559 13.98 30.23 -32.12
N ARG A 560 12.80 30.81 -32.36
CA ARG A 560 11.67 30.71 -31.44
C ARG A 560 11.17 29.27 -31.37
N ASN A 561 11.06 28.59 -32.50
CA ASN A 561 10.66 27.18 -32.55
C ASN A 561 11.69 26.28 -31.88
N ASP A 562 12.99 26.52 -32.09
CA ASP A 562 14.07 25.79 -31.40
C ASP A 562 13.97 25.94 -29.88
N LEU A 563 13.73 27.16 -29.38
CA LEU A 563 13.54 27.40 -27.94
C LEU A 563 12.29 26.73 -27.37
N TYR A 564 11.21 26.63 -28.16
CA TYR A 564 10.03 25.87 -27.75
C TYR A 564 10.32 24.36 -27.69
N ALA A 565 11.07 23.84 -28.64
CA ALA A 565 11.50 22.43 -28.63
C ALA A 565 12.40 22.14 -27.41
N ASP A 566 13.36 23.02 -27.12
CA ASP A 566 14.23 22.90 -25.93
C ASP A 566 13.45 23.03 -24.62
N LEU A 567 12.47 23.95 -24.56
CA LEU A 567 11.60 24.11 -23.39
C LEU A 567 10.79 22.84 -23.14
N GLU A 568 10.21 22.26 -24.19
CA GLU A 568 9.39 21.06 -24.07
C GLU A 568 10.25 19.85 -23.68
N LYS A 569 11.44 19.71 -24.28
CA LYS A 569 12.43 18.72 -23.87
C LYS A 569 12.81 18.87 -22.39
N SER A 570 13.09 20.08 -21.94
CA SER A 570 13.43 20.35 -20.54
C SER A 570 12.29 20.02 -19.58
N LYS A 571 11.02 20.23 -19.99
CA LYS A 571 9.86 19.82 -19.18
C LYS A 571 9.75 18.31 -19.09
N CYS A 572 9.87 17.60 -20.21
CA CYS A 572 9.86 16.14 -20.22
C CYS A 572 10.97 15.56 -19.33
N GLU A 573 12.19 16.14 -19.39
CA GLU A 573 13.30 15.75 -18.50
C GLU A 573 13.00 16.05 -17.02
N GLN A 574 12.41 17.21 -16.72
CA GLN A 574 12.00 17.57 -15.36
C GLN A 574 10.93 16.61 -14.82
N GLU A 575 9.91 16.29 -15.61
CA GLU A 575 8.85 15.35 -15.25
C GLU A 575 9.41 13.93 -15.04
N ALA A 576 10.32 13.49 -15.91
CA ALA A 576 11.02 12.21 -15.75
C ALA A 576 11.81 12.15 -14.44
N LEU A 577 12.55 13.22 -14.09
CA LEU A 577 13.27 13.32 -12.83
C LEU A 577 12.34 13.37 -11.62
N MET A 578 11.22 14.09 -11.68
CA MET A 578 10.22 14.09 -10.60
C MET A 578 9.59 12.72 -10.42
N LYS A 579 9.31 11.99 -11.51
CA LYS A 579 8.81 10.61 -11.46
C LYS A 579 9.84 9.67 -10.81
N GLN A 580 11.12 9.81 -11.15
CA GLN A 580 12.21 9.07 -10.50
C GLN A 580 12.31 9.40 -9.01
N LEU A 581 12.27 10.69 -8.64
CA LEU A 581 12.33 11.13 -7.25
C LEU A 581 11.16 10.55 -6.44
N ASN A 582 9.94 10.62 -6.96
CA ASN A 582 8.76 10.02 -6.33
C ASN A 582 8.88 8.51 -6.20
N GLY A 583 9.44 7.83 -7.22
CA GLY A 583 9.75 6.41 -7.17
C GLY A 583 10.71 6.08 -6.04
N THR A 584 11.87 6.76 -5.98
CA THR A 584 12.87 6.57 -4.92
C THR A 584 12.35 6.94 -3.53
N ALA A 585 11.51 7.96 -3.40
CA ALA A 585 10.87 8.32 -2.15
C ALA A 585 9.90 7.22 -1.68
N SER A 586 9.09 6.67 -2.59
CA SER A 586 8.18 5.56 -2.26
C SER A 586 8.92 4.28 -1.86
N GLU A 587 10.03 3.97 -2.51
CA GLU A 587 10.89 2.83 -2.17
C GLU A 587 11.59 3.04 -0.82
N THR A 588 12.06 4.25 -0.56
CA THR A 588 12.67 4.61 0.73
C THR A 588 11.65 4.51 1.86
N ALA A 589 10.42 4.99 1.65
CA ALA A 589 9.34 4.84 2.62
C ALA A 589 8.99 3.36 2.87
N ARG A 590 8.98 2.52 1.83
CA ARG A 590 8.78 1.07 1.95
C ARG A 590 9.89 0.42 2.79
N LEU A 591 11.15 0.69 2.45
CA LEU A 591 12.31 0.11 3.17
C LEU A 591 12.39 0.59 4.62
N LEU A 592 12.00 1.84 4.91
CA LEU A 592 11.95 2.37 6.28
C LEU A 592 10.75 1.83 7.09
N SER A 593 9.73 1.27 6.43
CA SER A 593 8.60 0.61 7.10
C SER A 593 8.86 -0.86 7.42
N GLU A 594 9.86 -1.46 6.79
CA GLU A 594 10.28 -2.83 7.10
C GLU A 594 11.03 -2.82 8.46
N PRO A 595 10.74 -3.78 9.36
CA PRO A 595 11.40 -3.84 10.66
C PRO A 595 12.90 -4.05 10.49
N LEU A 596 13.69 -3.51 11.42
CA LEU A 596 15.13 -3.72 11.41
C LEU A 596 15.44 -5.21 11.60
N ASN A 597 16.51 -5.71 10.98
CA ASN A 597 16.93 -7.11 11.11
C ASN A 597 17.10 -7.54 12.57
N GLU A 598 17.51 -6.62 13.45
CA GLU A 598 17.64 -6.85 14.89
C GLU A 598 16.27 -7.04 15.57
N GLU A 599 15.27 -6.26 15.18
CA GLU A 599 13.89 -6.40 15.68
C GLU A 599 13.27 -7.71 15.20
N LEU A 600 13.48 -8.05 13.93
CA LEU A 600 13.02 -9.31 13.34
C LEU A 600 13.65 -10.51 14.07
N ALA A 601 14.94 -10.44 14.40
CA ALA A 601 15.62 -11.49 15.17
C ALA A 601 15.03 -11.63 16.59
N ARG A 602 14.67 -10.52 17.25
CA ARG A 602 13.99 -10.58 18.56
C ARG A 602 12.60 -11.19 18.45
N LEU A 603 11.84 -10.82 17.43
CA LEU A 603 10.49 -11.33 17.19
C LEU A 603 10.52 -12.84 16.89
N LEU A 604 11.47 -13.31 16.09
CA LEU A 604 11.65 -14.74 15.85
C LEU A 604 11.99 -15.50 17.13
N LEU A 605 12.90 -14.98 17.96
CA LEU A 605 13.24 -15.60 19.25
C LEU A 605 12.03 -15.64 20.19
N GLU A 606 11.22 -14.57 20.23
CA GLU A 606 9.99 -14.52 21.01
C GLU A 606 8.96 -15.56 20.53
N GLN A 607 8.78 -15.71 19.22
CA GLN A 607 7.89 -16.72 18.64
C GLN A 607 8.39 -18.15 18.87
N GLU A 608 9.69 -18.40 18.75
CA GLU A 608 10.30 -19.70 19.08
C GLU A 608 10.03 -20.05 20.54
N LYS A 609 10.21 -19.08 21.45
CA LYS A 609 9.91 -19.26 22.87
C LYS A 609 8.43 -19.52 23.12
N GLU A 610 7.52 -18.83 22.44
CA GLU A 610 6.08 -19.07 22.55
C GLU A 610 5.70 -20.48 22.07
N MET A 611 6.30 -20.94 20.98
CA MET A 611 6.13 -22.30 20.47
C MET A 611 6.63 -23.35 21.45
N ASP A 612 7.77 -23.12 22.11
CA ASP A 612 8.29 -23.99 23.15
C ASP A 612 7.37 -24.03 24.38
N ASP A 613 6.85 -22.89 24.82
CA ASP A 613 5.88 -22.80 25.92
C ASP A 613 4.57 -23.54 25.59
N LEU A 614 4.08 -23.44 24.35
CA LEU A 614 2.90 -24.18 23.87
C LEU A 614 3.16 -25.69 23.84
N ASN A 615 4.34 -26.12 23.37
CA ASN A 615 4.74 -27.52 23.38
C ASN A 615 4.82 -28.08 24.81
N ALA A 616 5.39 -27.31 25.75
CA ALA A 616 5.41 -27.69 27.16
C ALA A 616 3.99 -27.82 27.76
N LYS A 617 3.08 -26.88 27.42
CA LYS A 617 1.65 -26.98 27.80
C LYS A 617 0.97 -28.20 27.18
N LEU A 618 1.28 -28.55 25.94
CA LEU A 618 0.76 -29.77 25.32
C LEU A 618 1.26 -31.03 26.02
N GLU A 619 2.55 -31.11 26.38
CA GLU A 619 3.10 -32.26 27.10
C GLU A 619 2.52 -32.41 28.51
N THR A 620 2.34 -31.30 29.24
CA THR A 620 1.65 -31.34 30.54
C THR A 620 0.19 -31.79 30.42
N ASN A 621 -0.52 -31.38 29.36
CA ASN A 621 -1.88 -31.85 29.07
C ASN A 621 -1.90 -33.33 28.67
N ARG A 622 -0.88 -33.82 27.94
CA ARG A 622 -0.72 -35.25 27.62
C ARG A 622 -0.45 -36.09 28.87
N ALA A 623 0.37 -35.56 29.78
CA ALA A 623 0.70 -36.20 31.06
C ALA A 623 -0.43 -36.11 32.11
N TYR A 624 -1.54 -35.41 31.83
CA TYR A 624 -2.64 -35.27 32.77
C TYR A 624 -3.28 -36.64 33.08
N ALA A 625 -3.13 -37.10 34.32
CA ALA A 625 -3.60 -38.41 34.77
C ALA A 625 -5.11 -38.64 34.58
N GLY A 626 -5.93 -37.58 34.47
CA GLY A 626 -7.34 -37.71 34.12
C GLY A 626 -7.57 -38.26 32.72
N ASN A 627 -6.69 -37.92 31.76
CA ASN A 627 -6.75 -38.44 30.39
C ASN A 627 -6.38 -39.92 30.35
N GLU A 628 -5.38 -40.34 31.14
CA GLU A 628 -5.03 -41.75 31.26
C GLU A 628 -6.16 -42.57 31.89
N LYS A 629 -6.80 -42.06 32.95
CA LYS A 629 -7.97 -42.70 33.56
C LYS A 629 -9.13 -42.82 32.58
N TYR A 630 -9.42 -41.76 31.81
CA TYR A 630 -10.46 -41.79 30.80
C TYR A 630 -10.14 -42.77 29.66
N ALA A 631 -8.90 -42.77 29.17
CA ALA A 631 -8.43 -43.72 28.16
C ALA A 631 -8.53 -45.17 28.64
N LYS A 632 -8.15 -45.44 29.89
CA LYS A 632 -8.29 -46.75 30.52
C LYS A 632 -9.76 -47.16 30.66
N GLN A 633 -10.63 -46.28 31.15
CA GLN A 633 -12.07 -46.53 31.24
C GLN A 633 -12.70 -46.80 29.87
N MET A 634 -12.28 -46.06 28.84
CA MET A 634 -12.73 -46.27 27.46
C MET A 634 -12.25 -47.63 26.94
N ASN A 635 -10.98 -47.97 27.12
CA ASN A 635 -10.42 -49.27 26.75
C ASN A 635 -11.11 -50.44 27.47
N ASP A 636 -11.43 -50.28 28.76
CA ASP A 636 -12.18 -51.27 29.53
C ASP A 636 -13.62 -51.42 29.03
N ARG A 637 -14.26 -50.33 28.63
CA ARG A 637 -15.60 -50.34 28.02
C ARG A 637 -15.58 -51.03 26.65
N VAL A 638 -14.62 -50.70 25.79
CA VAL A 638 -14.42 -51.33 24.48
C VAL A 638 -14.13 -52.82 24.64
N SER A 639 -13.25 -53.19 25.58
CA SER A 639 -12.91 -54.60 25.87
C SER A 639 -14.12 -55.40 26.36
N ARG A 640 -14.97 -54.80 27.21
CA ARG A 640 -16.23 -55.41 27.63
C ARG A 640 -17.18 -55.60 26.45
N MET A 641 -17.38 -54.57 25.63
CA MET A 641 -18.23 -54.68 24.43
C MET A 641 -17.71 -55.73 23.44
N ALA A 642 -16.41 -55.77 23.19
CA ALA A 642 -15.77 -56.77 22.33
C ALA A 642 -15.96 -58.19 22.88
N THR A 643 -15.89 -58.38 24.20
CA THR A 643 -16.13 -59.68 24.84
C THR A 643 -17.57 -60.14 24.67
N PHE A 644 -18.55 -59.25 24.90
CA PHE A 644 -19.97 -59.56 24.65
C PHE A 644 -20.24 -59.88 23.18
N TRP A 645 -19.64 -59.12 22.27
CA TRP A 645 -19.74 -59.34 20.84
C TRP A 645 -19.17 -60.72 20.44
N ARG A 646 -17.95 -61.07 20.89
CA ARG A 646 -17.35 -62.39 20.63
C ARG A 646 -18.23 -63.53 21.14
N LYS A 647 -18.82 -63.37 22.33
CA LYS A 647 -19.76 -64.36 22.90
C LYS A 647 -21.00 -64.51 22.03
N ARG A 648 -21.63 -63.41 21.63
CA ARG A 648 -22.82 -63.42 20.75
C ARG A 648 -22.51 -64.01 19.38
N LYS A 649 -21.37 -63.65 18.78
CA LYS A 649 -20.90 -64.23 17.52
C LYS A 649 -20.73 -65.73 17.63
N ARG A 650 -20.10 -66.23 18.70
CA ARG A 650 -19.94 -67.67 18.95
C ARG A 650 -21.29 -68.38 19.05
N GLN A 651 -22.21 -67.86 19.85
CA GLN A 651 -23.56 -68.43 20.01
C GLN A 651 -24.34 -68.46 18.69
N CYS A 652 -24.22 -67.40 17.87
CA CYS A 652 -24.85 -67.34 16.56
C CYS A 652 -24.24 -68.35 15.58
N MET A 653 -22.92 -68.50 15.57
CA MET A 653 -22.22 -69.51 14.77
C MET A 653 -22.60 -70.93 15.19
N GLU A 654 -22.63 -71.22 16.49
CA GLU A 654 -23.06 -72.53 17.03
C GLU A 654 -24.50 -72.85 16.62
N PHE A 655 -25.41 -71.87 16.71
CA PHE A 655 -26.79 -72.02 16.25
C PHE A 655 -26.89 -72.30 14.75
N LEU A 656 -26.16 -71.54 13.92
CA LEU A 656 -26.17 -71.70 12.47
C LEU A 656 -25.61 -73.07 12.06
N MET A 657 -24.52 -73.52 12.68
CA MET A 657 -23.96 -74.86 12.46
C MET A 657 -24.98 -75.95 12.83
N LEU A 658 -25.62 -75.82 14.01
CA LEU A 658 -26.65 -76.77 14.45
C LEU A 658 -27.85 -76.82 13.47
N MET A 659 -28.25 -75.68 12.92
CA MET A 659 -29.33 -75.60 11.92
C MET A 659 -28.89 -76.19 10.57
N GLU A 660 -27.65 -75.98 10.13
CA GLU A 660 -27.11 -76.59 8.90
C GLU A 660 -27.10 -78.11 9.02
N ASP A 661 -26.62 -78.64 10.16
CA ASP A 661 -26.61 -80.07 10.46
C ASP A 661 -28.04 -80.65 10.54
N SER A 662 -28.97 -79.95 11.20
CA SER A 662 -30.34 -80.43 11.41
C SER A 662 -31.22 -80.34 10.15
N THR A 663 -30.85 -79.51 9.18
CA THR A 663 -31.61 -79.31 7.94
C THR A 663 -30.94 -79.95 6.72
N GLU A 664 -29.94 -80.80 6.95
CA GLU A 664 -29.17 -81.49 5.91
C GLU A 664 -28.62 -80.51 4.85
N GLY A 665 -28.18 -79.33 5.28
CA GLY A 665 -27.63 -78.29 4.41
C GLY A 665 -28.66 -77.41 3.70
N THR A 666 -29.95 -77.54 3.99
CA THR A 666 -30.97 -76.62 3.46
C THR A 666 -30.69 -75.19 3.90
N ILE A 667 -30.31 -74.98 5.16
CA ILE A 667 -29.79 -73.70 5.67
C ILE A 667 -28.27 -73.77 5.67
N SER A 668 -27.61 -72.99 4.81
CA SER A 668 -26.15 -72.98 4.77
C SER A 668 -25.57 -71.82 5.57
N VAL A 669 -24.65 -72.11 6.50
CA VAL A 669 -23.98 -71.10 7.35
C VAL A 669 -23.32 -70.03 6.48
N LYS A 670 -22.64 -70.45 5.42
CA LYS A 670 -21.92 -69.55 4.51
C LYS A 670 -22.87 -68.59 3.77
N LYS A 671 -24.05 -69.05 3.37
CA LYS A 671 -25.06 -68.21 2.71
C LYS A 671 -25.69 -67.23 3.69
N CYS A 672 -26.04 -67.67 4.89
CA CYS A 672 -26.60 -66.79 5.93
C CYS A 672 -25.64 -65.68 6.34
N LEU A 673 -24.33 -65.96 6.48
CA LEU A 673 -23.34 -64.94 6.83
C LEU A 673 -23.01 -63.95 5.70
N SER A 674 -23.17 -64.36 4.44
CA SER A 674 -22.98 -63.47 3.28
C SER A 674 -24.20 -62.59 2.98
N GLY A 675 -25.33 -62.83 3.64
CA GLY A 675 -26.59 -62.13 3.41
C GLY A 675 -27.50 -62.77 2.36
N ASP A 676 -27.05 -63.84 1.69
CA ASP A 676 -27.80 -64.57 0.65
C ASP A 676 -28.48 -65.85 1.18
N GLY A 677 -28.56 -66.01 2.49
CA GLY A 677 -29.10 -67.20 3.14
C GLY A 677 -30.60 -67.14 3.39
N GLN A 678 -31.18 -68.30 3.70
CA GLN A 678 -32.60 -68.42 4.07
C GLN A 678 -32.95 -67.71 5.38
N ILE A 679 -31.95 -67.41 6.21
CA ILE A 679 -32.08 -66.58 7.40
C ILE A 679 -31.28 -65.31 7.14
N CYS A 680 -31.97 -64.17 7.00
CA CYS A 680 -31.32 -62.87 6.93
C CYS A 680 -30.70 -62.54 8.29
N ILE A 681 -29.37 -62.60 8.37
CA ILE A 681 -28.60 -62.12 9.51
C ILE A 681 -27.78 -60.94 9.02
N ASP A 682 -28.04 -59.76 9.59
CA ASP A 682 -27.23 -58.58 9.34
C ASP A 682 -25.84 -58.78 9.97
N SER A 683 -24.90 -59.29 9.16
CA SER A 683 -23.51 -59.40 9.59
C SER A 683 -22.89 -58.00 9.71
N ASP A 684 -21.90 -57.84 10.60
CA ASP A 684 -21.19 -56.57 10.74
C ASP A 684 -20.54 -56.13 9.41
N GLU A 685 -20.08 -57.08 8.60
CA GLU A 685 -19.56 -56.79 7.25
C GLU A 685 -20.64 -56.21 6.33
N SER A 686 -21.86 -56.74 6.39
CA SER A 686 -23.00 -56.25 5.60
C SER A 686 -23.41 -54.84 6.04
N ALA A 687 -23.43 -54.59 7.36
CA ALA A 687 -23.72 -53.28 7.93
C ALA A 687 -22.66 -52.24 7.56
N ILE A 688 -21.38 -52.60 7.61
CA ILE A 688 -20.26 -51.72 7.22
C ILE A 688 -20.28 -51.46 5.72
N LYS A 689 -20.50 -52.47 4.88
CA LYS A 689 -20.67 -52.27 3.43
C LYS A 689 -21.84 -51.34 3.12
N GLY A 690 -22.95 -51.47 3.84
CA GLY A 690 -24.09 -50.57 3.75
C GLY A 690 -23.74 -49.13 4.15
N ALA A 691 -23.02 -48.95 5.25
CA ALA A 691 -22.57 -47.64 5.72
C ALA A 691 -21.56 -46.97 4.76
N VAL A 692 -20.61 -47.74 4.22
CA VAL A 692 -19.65 -47.26 3.20
C VAL A 692 -20.40 -46.86 1.92
N ALA A 693 -21.32 -47.71 1.45
CA ALA A 693 -22.14 -47.40 0.26
C ALA A 693 -23.02 -46.15 0.47
N TYR A 694 -23.60 -46.00 1.66
CA TYR A 694 -24.36 -44.80 2.02
C TYR A 694 -23.48 -43.55 2.09
N ALA A 695 -22.30 -43.64 2.69
CA ALA A 695 -21.33 -42.55 2.76
C ALA A 695 -20.85 -42.13 1.37
N LYS A 696 -20.54 -43.08 0.48
CA LYS A 696 -20.19 -42.82 -0.93
C LYS A 696 -21.34 -42.12 -1.66
N LYS A 697 -22.59 -42.62 -1.53
CA LYS A 697 -23.78 -41.97 -2.12
C LYS A 697 -24.00 -40.54 -1.61
N ARG A 698 -23.80 -40.31 -0.31
CA ARG A 698 -23.97 -38.99 0.30
C ARG A 698 -22.88 -38.00 -0.12
N LYS A 699 -21.63 -38.44 -0.31
CA LYS A 699 -20.55 -37.60 -0.88
C LYS A 699 -20.89 -37.14 -2.31
N THR A 700 -21.41 -38.03 -3.16
CA THR A 700 -21.88 -37.65 -4.50
C THR A 700 -23.07 -36.70 -4.49
N ALA A 701 -23.98 -36.82 -3.51
CA ALA A 701 -25.14 -35.94 -3.41
C ALA A 701 -24.81 -34.53 -2.89
N VAL A 702 -23.70 -34.35 -2.15
CA VAL A 702 -23.25 -33.03 -1.68
C VAL A 702 -22.48 -32.27 -2.77
N LEU A 703 -21.85 -32.96 -3.72
CA LEU A 703 -21.16 -32.32 -4.85
C LEU A 703 -22.10 -31.90 -5.99
N VAL A 704 -23.29 -32.52 -6.11
CA VAL A 704 -24.23 -32.25 -7.20
C VAL A 704 -25.49 -31.59 -6.65
N GLY A 705 -25.45 -30.26 -6.56
CA GLY A 705 -26.61 -29.38 -6.71
C GLY A 705 -27.81 -29.61 -5.80
N ARG A 706 -27.84 -28.91 -4.67
CA ARG A 706 -29.10 -28.33 -4.17
C ARG A 706 -28.82 -27.00 -3.47
N GLY A 707 -28.85 -25.93 -4.26
CA GLY A 707 -29.09 -24.60 -3.73
C GLY A 707 -30.45 -24.58 -3.03
N GLY A 708 -30.50 -24.01 -1.84
CA GLY A 708 -31.74 -23.76 -1.11
C GLY A 708 -31.82 -24.44 0.25
N LEU A 709 -31.20 -23.80 1.26
CA LEU A 709 -31.81 -23.44 2.55
C LEU A 709 -30.71 -22.97 3.50
N LYS A 710 -30.74 -21.67 3.82
CA LYS A 710 -29.94 -21.00 4.85
C LYS A 710 -30.22 -21.63 6.21
N GLY A 711 -29.41 -22.62 6.60
CA GLY A 711 -29.44 -23.22 7.94
C GLY A 711 -28.35 -22.63 8.84
N ARG A 712 -28.72 -21.60 9.61
CA ARG A 712 -28.13 -21.11 10.87
C ARG A 712 -26.74 -21.69 11.24
N ALA A 713 -25.70 -20.89 11.02
CA ALA A 713 -24.34 -21.16 11.52
C ALA A 713 -24.38 -21.37 13.04
N ARG A 714 -24.02 -22.58 13.48
CA ARG A 714 -23.89 -22.91 14.89
C ARG A 714 -22.47 -22.51 15.31
N SER A 715 -22.38 -21.50 16.16
CA SER A 715 -21.15 -20.93 16.74
C SER A 715 -20.11 -21.99 17.09
N GLU A 716 -18.99 -21.95 16.36
CA GLU A 716 -17.75 -22.69 16.62
C GLU A 716 -17.01 -22.04 17.79
N THR A 717 -17.31 -22.44 19.02
CA THR A 717 -16.53 -21.99 20.19
C THR A 717 -16.07 -23.11 21.11
N THR A 718 -16.17 -24.39 20.69
CA THR A 718 -15.49 -25.49 21.37
C THR A 718 -14.75 -26.37 20.37
N ALA A 719 -13.44 -26.14 20.27
CA ALA A 719 -12.49 -26.81 19.37
C ALA A 719 -12.31 -28.30 19.69
N ALA A 720 -13.30 -29.12 19.36
CA ALA A 720 -13.07 -30.53 19.06
C ALA A 720 -12.66 -30.61 17.59
N LEU A 721 -11.52 -31.23 17.30
CA LEU A 721 -11.06 -31.49 15.92
C LEU A 721 -12.24 -32.06 15.11
N PRO A 722 -12.58 -31.49 13.94
CA PRO A 722 -13.67 -31.99 13.13
C PRO A 722 -13.40 -33.46 12.80
N PRO A 723 -14.41 -34.34 12.89
CA PRO A 723 -14.23 -35.75 12.55
C PRO A 723 -13.75 -35.88 11.11
N ASP A 724 -12.78 -36.76 10.89
CA ASP A 724 -12.20 -36.99 9.57
C ASP A 724 -13.31 -37.27 8.54
N PRO A 725 -13.43 -36.47 7.46
CA PRO A 725 -14.49 -36.61 6.46
C PRO A 725 -14.42 -37.94 5.69
N GLY A 726 -13.32 -38.68 5.83
CA GLY A 726 -13.17 -40.04 5.34
C GLY A 726 -13.77 -41.10 6.26
N PHE A 727 -13.92 -40.86 7.56
CA PHE A 727 -14.24 -41.89 8.55
C PHE A 727 -15.69 -42.39 8.43
N VAL A 728 -15.86 -43.69 8.23
CA VAL A 728 -17.18 -44.34 8.08
C VAL A 728 -17.56 -45.08 9.37
N GLY A 729 -16.61 -45.71 10.05
CA GLY A 729 -16.87 -46.46 11.28
C GLY A 729 -15.67 -47.27 11.75
N VAL A 730 -15.91 -48.21 12.67
CA VAL A 730 -14.90 -49.12 13.21
C VAL A 730 -15.36 -50.56 12.94
N LYS A 731 -14.51 -51.38 12.32
CA LYS A 731 -14.70 -52.83 12.16
C LYS A 731 -13.77 -53.57 13.11
N LEU A 732 -14.14 -54.77 13.54
CA LEU A 732 -13.23 -55.66 14.26
C LEU A 732 -12.58 -56.61 13.24
N ASN A 733 -11.25 -56.66 13.20
CA ASN A 733 -10.56 -57.62 12.34
C ASN A 733 -10.72 -59.07 12.85
N SER A 734 -10.16 -60.05 12.14
CA SER A 734 -10.23 -61.48 12.52
C SER A 734 -9.68 -61.77 13.92
N SER A 735 -8.76 -60.94 14.41
CA SER A 735 -8.17 -61.02 15.76
C SER A 735 -9.01 -60.28 16.82
N GLY A 736 -10.11 -59.62 16.42
CA GLY A 736 -10.96 -58.84 17.31
C GLY A 736 -10.38 -57.48 17.71
N ILE A 737 -9.42 -56.96 16.95
CA ILE A 737 -8.82 -55.63 17.13
C ILE A 737 -9.66 -54.62 16.34
N PRO A 738 -10.05 -53.48 16.94
CA PRO A 738 -10.75 -52.42 16.24
C PRO A 738 -9.87 -51.74 15.18
N GLU A 739 -10.38 -51.68 13.96
CA GLU A 739 -9.76 -51.09 12.78
C GLU A 739 -10.70 -49.98 12.28
N ARG A 740 -10.17 -48.77 12.07
CA ARG A 740 -10.94 -47.66 11.52
C ARG A 740 -11.18 -47.92 10.04
N VAL A 741 -12.41 -47.72 9.58
CA VAL A 741 -12.79 -47.89 8.17
C VAL A 741 -13.01 -46.51 7.58
N TYR A 742 -12.26 -46.22 6.52
CA TYR A 742 -12.40 -44.99 5.77
C TYR A 742 -13.14 -45.25 4.45
N SER A 743 -13.83 -44.23 3.95
CA SER A 743 -14.61 -44.28 2.71
C SER A 743 -13.75 -44.38 1.45
N ASN A 744 -12.43 -44.18 1.60
CA ASN A 744 -11.45 -44.15 0.51
C ASN A 744 -10.58 -45.42 0.44
N GLU A 745 -10.76 -46.39 1.35
CA GLU A 745 -10.11 -47.70 1.25
C GLU A 745 -10.91 -48.57 0.26
N ASP A 746 -10.65 -48.39 -1.03
CA ASP A 746 -10.87 -49.43 -2.06
C ASP A 746 -9.50 -49.92 -2.57
#